data_AF-A0A369R6F6-F1
#
_entry.id   AF-A0A369R6F6-F1
#
_cell.length_a   1.000
_cell.length_b   1.000
_cell.length_c   1.000
_cell.angle_alpha   90.00
_cell.angle_beta   90.00
_cell.angle_gamma   90.00
#
_symmetry.space_group_name_H-M   'P 1'
#
loop_
_entity.id
_entity.type
_entity.pdbx_description
1 polymer ?
#
loop_
_entity_poly.entity_id
_entity_poly.type
_entity_poly.pdbx_seq_one_letter_code
_entity_poly.pdbx_strand_id
1 'polypeptide(L)'
;MKYTLDWEAVDIDGQNTLKSADGTQEIGVSISTPPNGAKHPDEWTVGFPPGDDDAIIGDPDTIRSSDVKKPTELNVEFEREVTQLQFELYDVDAGHNWDDKVTIIALDADGNETQIDLSDLTANHEVTGENDGVPGVTVEGEGNDTPKVEGPGFPDTVTVSIPGPVKSLKVVHDNGHDVHISGTVGLSDLHFEVDGGPIRDGIVHGTAGDDLITAGTYVDVDGDEVDNDDALIPGDKPNDDRIFGKEGDDTIDGGEQDDTIEGGDGSDSIGGGDGNDLIHGGGPKTGPDEIIDDAAFPSPAPDPDPNNDKDTLSGGAGDDTIFGGDDDDVISGGSGDDVLDGGIDDDSITGGSGNDDITGGQGDDTINAGIENVSFRPDRGYPPVADDADPFNDRDTVDGGLGDDSITTGDDNDVVSGGAGDDTIDAGFDDDLVDGGDGDDSLIGGEGSDTVTGGAGDDTIFGGIGNPADILNVPDSADEPAPAPDLVPDNGRDFLDGGDGDDVIIGEDDDDTILGGAGDDSLDGGIDDDSIEGGAGNDTIIGGQGDDVLSGGDDADTFIVNADDDGNDTIAGGAGGFDVDEIDVSTLGTFGTDWTLENVTPDGDTGQFAGIDGDLVFLDGKGGETGRLSFTNIEIICFTPGTRIATPRGEVPVEHLTAGDTVLTRDNGVQEIAWYGQTGLNAADFQARPHLAPVLIRAGALGGGLPERDMLVSPQHRVLVSSEKAAYYFDEREVLVAAKHLVNGTTIVQKPVPQTTYIHFMCERHEVVLSDGAWTESFQPGDFSLQGIDAGLRAEILELFPELATEEGLKDYAAARRTLKRHEAVLLTG
;
A
#
# COMPACT_ATOMS: atom_id res chain seq x y z
N MET A 1 46.51 22.75 -17.10
CA MET A 1 47.47 21.60 -17.13
C MET A 1 48.06 21.42 -18.53
N LYS A 2 48.95 20.44 -18.76
CA LYS A 2 49.60 20.20 -20.08
C LYS A 2 48.85 19.21 -20.94
N TYR A 3 48.71 19.53 -22.23
CA TYR A 3 48.01 18.72 -23.24
C TYR A 3 48.87 18.55 -24.52
N THR A 4 48.48 17.62 -25.38
CA THR A 4 49.06 17.45 -26.72
C THR A 4 47.99 16.98 -27.69
N LEU A 5 47.87 17.66 -28.82
CA LEU A 5 47.07 17.23 -29.96
C LEU A 5 47.98 16.38 -30.86
N ASP A 6 47.85 15.06 -30.72
CA ASP A 6 48.51 14.02 -31.52
C ASP A 6 47.76 13.85 -32.84
N TRP A 7 48.43 14.08 -33.97
CA TRP A 7 47.76 14.01 -35.29
C TRP A 7 47.40 12.59 -35.76
N GLU A 8 48.05 11.52 -35.28
CA GLU A 8 47.62 10.13 -35.58
C GLU A 8 46.39 9.71 -34.73
N ALA A 9 46.12 10.39 -33.62
CA ALA A 9 45.05 10.04 -32.66
C ALA A 9 43.69 10.73 -32.91
N VAL A 10 43.59 11.75 -33.77
CA VAL A 10 42.42 12.64 -33.91
C VAL A 10 41.67 12.53 -35.25
N ASP A 11 40.38 12.87 -35.26
CA ASP A 11 39.62 13.20 -36.47
C ASP A 11 39.85 14.67 -36.87
N ILE A 12 40.53 14.87 -38.01
CA ILE A 12 40.93 16.19 -38.53
C ILE A 12 39.77 17.00 -39.16
N ASP A 13 38.59 16.40 -39.35
CA ASP A 13 37.37 17.10 -39.77
C ASP A 13 36.23 16.91 -38.73
N GLY A 14 36.59 16.64 -37.47
CA GLY A 14 35.67 16.28 -36.38
C GLY A 14 35.94 16.97 -35.04
N GLN A 15 35.20 16.54 -34.01
CA GLN A 15 35.41 16.93 -32.62
C GLN A 15 36.20 15.83 -31.90
N ASN A 16 37.12 16.23 -31.04
CA ASN A 16 38.05 15.35 -30.35
C ASN A 16 38.13 15.77 -28.87
N THR A 17 38.40 14.81 -27.99
CA THR A 17 38.64 15.10 -26.57
C THR A 17 40.04 14.65 -26.20
N LEU A 18 40.83 15.56 -25.63
CA LEU A 18 42.25 15.34 -25.32
C LEU A 18 42.45 15.24 -23.81
N LYS A 19 43.04 14.12 -23.34
CA LYS A 19 43.41 13.95 -21.93
C LYS A 19 44.69 14.70 -21.58
N SER A 20 44.79 15.15 -20.32
CA SER A 20 46.00 15.79 -19.77
C SER A 20 47.19 14.82 -19.70
N ALA A 21 48.41 15.36 -19.59
CA ALA A 21 49.64 14.56 -19.53
C ALA A 21 49.78 13.65 -18.29
N ASP A 22 48.97 13.88 -17.25
CA ASP A 22 48.77 13.06 -16.06
C ASP A 22 47.53 12.16 -16.14
N GLY A 23 46.62 12.42 -17.10
CA GLY A 23 45.41 11.63 -17.37
C GLY A 23 44.19 11.99 -16.52
N THR A 24 44.25 13.09 -15.75
CA THR A 24 43.25 13.49 -14.74
C THR A 24 42.28 14.59 -15.21
N GLN A 25 42.39 15.06 -16.45
CA GLN A 25 41.49 16.07 -17.03
C GLN A 25 41.31 15.88 -18.53
N GLU A 26 40.25 16.45 -19.06
CA GLU A 26 39.95 16.51 -20.50
C GLU A 26 39.71 17.95 -21.01
N ILE A 27 39.85 18.11 -22.33
CA ILE A 27 39.48 19.33 -23.07
C ILE A 27 39.00 18.98 -24.48
N GLY A 28 37.87 19.56 -24.88
CA GLY A 28 37.34 19.49 -26.23
C GLY A 28 38.17 20.30 -27.24
N VAL A 29 38.47 19.70 -28.40
CA VAL A 29 39.13 20.37 -29.53
C VAL A 29 38.44 19.99 -30.84
N SER A 30 37.93 20.99 -31.55
CA SER A 30 37.31 20.83 -32.87
C SER A 30 38.31 21.17 -33.96
N ILE A 31 38.51 20.26 -34.91
CA ILE A 31 39.45 20.41 -36.02
C ILE A 31 38.63 20.47 -37.32
N SER A 32 38.98 21.37 -38.24
CA SER A 32 38.33 21.38 -39.56
C SER A 32 39.22 21.89 -40.69
N THR A 33 39.13 21.19 -41.83
CA THR A 33 39.81 21.51 -43.07
C THR A 33 38.81 21.81 -44.21
N PRO A 34 39.21 22.50 -45.30
CA PRO A 34 38.41 22.62 -46.51
C PRO A 34 37.98 21.24 -47.04
N PRO A 35 36.72 21.09 -47.49
CA PRO A 35 36.05 19.78 -47.53
C PRO A 35 36.79 18.73 -48.39
N ASN A 36 37.38 17.75 -47.68
CA ASN A 36 38.17 16.66 -48.25
C ASN A 36 37.37 15.86 -49.31
N GLY A 37 37.76 16.05 -50.57
CA GLY A 37 37.00 15.74 -51.78
C GLY A 37 37.51 14.53 -52.54
N ALA A 38 38.07 13.56 -51.84
CA ALA A 38 38.70 12.34 -52.36
C ALA A 38 39.93 12.60 -53.26
N LYS A 39 41.02 13.06 -52.63
CA LYS A 39 42.34 13.37 -53.24
C LYS A 39 42.28 14.57 -54.18
N HIS A 40 41.94 15.72 -53.63
CA HIS A 40 42.16 17.01 -54.25
C HIS A 40 43.51 17.63 -53.83
N PRO A 41 44.14 18.44 -54.69
CA PRO A 41 45.48 18.98 -54.46
C PRO A 41 45.45 20.32 -53.70
N ASP A 42 44.57 20.42 -52.72
CA ASP A 42 44.36 21.62 -51.88
C ASP A 42 43.97 21.17 -50.44
N GLU A 43 44.35 19.94 -50.04
CA GLU A 43 43.89 19.22 -48.82
C GLU A 43 44.99 19.15 -47.74
N TRP A 44 44.62 19.23 -46.46
CA TRP A 44 45.48 18.87 -45.31
C TRP A 44 45.25 17.41 -44.94
N THR A 45 46.30 16.64 -44.67
CA THR A 45 46.22 15.19 -44.43
C THR A 45 47.26 14.70 -43.42
N VAL A 46 46.88 13.76 -42.56
CA VAL A 46 47.79 13.10 -41.60
C VAL A 46 48.67 12.07 -42.32
N GLY A 47 49.97 12.11 -42.04
CA GLY A 47 50.93 11.06 -42.38
C GLY A 47 51.20 10.82 -43.89
N PHE A 48 51.79 9.65 -44.18
CA PHE A 48 52.36 9.33 -45.49
C PHE A 48 51.80 8.04 -46.11
N PRO A 49 51.44 8.06 -47.41
CA PRO A 49 51.19 6.84 -48.18
C PRO A 49 52.39 5.86 -48.07
N PRO A 50 52.17 4.55 -47.84
CA PRO A 50 53.27 3.60 -47.69
C PRO A 50 54.17 3.52 -48.93
N GLY A 51 55.38 4.08 -48.84
CA GLY A 51 56.35 4.17 -49.93
C GLY A 51 56.28 5.48 -50.73
N ASP A 52 55.70 6.53 -50.17
CA ASP A 52 55.93 7.92 -50.60
C ASP A 52 57.42 8.26 -50.44
N ASP A 53 58.03 8.92 -51.44
CA ASP A 53 59.44 9.34 -51.37
C ASP A 53 59.59 10.62 -50.55
N ASP A 54 58.50 11.34 -50.24
CA ASP A 54 58.49 12.65 -49.58
C ASP A 54 58.25 12.56 -48.05
N ALA A 55 58.40 11.37 -47.46
CA ALA A 55 58.23 11.14 -46.03
C ALA A 55 59.27 11.85 -45.14
N ILE A 56 58.78 12.50 -44.06
CA ILE A 56 59.58 13.25 -43.08
C ILE A 56 60.64 12.35 -42.42
N ILE A 57 61.83 12.91 -42.20
CA ILE A 57 62.96 12.21 -41.61
C ILE A 57 63.01 12.48 -40.10
N GLY A 58 62.24 11.70 -39.34
CA GLY A 58 62.39 11.62 -37.88
C GLY A 58 61.08 11.65 -37.09
N ASP A 59 60.02 12.12 -37.73
CA ASP A 59 58.69 12.35 -37.15
C ASP A 59 57.64 11.63 -37.99
N PRO A 60 56.80 10.73 -37.42
CA PRO A 60 55.61 10.20 -38.07
C PRO A 60 54.37 11.08 -37.88
N ASP A 61 54.35 11.87 -36.80
CA ASP A 61 53.16 12.34 -36.10
C ASP A 61 52.89 13.78 -36.57
N THR A 62 52.49 13.89 -37.83
CA THR A 62 52.47 15.18 -38.57
C THR A 62 51.29 15.27 -39.53
N ILE A 63 50.58 16.41 -39.48
CA ILE A 63 49.62 16.81 -40.52
C ILE A 63 50.33 17.67 -41.58
N ARG A 64 50.11 17.38 -42.87
CA ARG A 64 50.75 18.09 -43.99
C ARG A 64 49.75 18.59 -45.03
N SER A 65 50.06 19.72 -45.65
CA SER A 65 49.39 20.21 -46.87
C SER A 65 50.29 19.97 -48.09
N SER A 66 49.73 19.49 -49.20
CA SER A 66 50.54 19.10 -50.36
C SER A 66 49.85 19.36 -51.71
N ASP A 67 50.66 19.49 -52.76
CA ASP A 67 50.23 19.74 -54.15
C ASP A 67 49.46 21.09 -54.31
N VAL A 68 49.57 22.00 -53.33
CA VAL A 68 48.73 23.20 -53.10
C VAL A 68 48.66 24.14 -54.31
N LYS A 69 47.43 24.49 -54.76
CA LYS A 69 47.16 25.36 -55.93
C LYS A 69 46.30 26.59 -55.61
N LYS A 70 45.87 26.74 -54.36
CA LYS A 70 45.22 27.90 -53.74
C LYS A 70 45.55 27.91 -52.25
N PRO A 71 45.42 29.04 -51.54
CA PRO A 71 45.41 29.03 -50.07
C PRO A 71 44.50 27.92 -49.52
N THR A 72 45.06 27.07 -48.67
CA THR A 72 44.33 26.05 -47.92
C THR A 72 44.56 26.23 -46.42
N GLU A 73 43.55 25.94 -45.62
CA GLU A 73 43.45 26.37 -44.22
C GLU A 73 43.29 25.14 -43.32
N LEU A 74 43.99 25.13 -42.19
CA LEU A 74 43.72 24.24 -41.07
C LEU A 74 43.17 25.09 -39.94
N ASN A 75 42.03 24.71 -39.38
CA ASN A 75 41.37 25.38 -38.26
C ASN A 75 41.38 24.43 -37.06
N VAL A 76 41.81 24.92 -35.90
CA VAL A 76 41.73 24.23 -34.61
C VAL A 76 41.04 25.19 -33.64
N GLU A 77 39.90 24.79 -33.10
CA GLU A 77 39.16 25.55 -32.09
C GLU A 77 39.14 24.76 -30.78
N PHE A 78 39.68 25.38 -29.73
CA PHE A 78 39.73 24.82 -28.38
C PHE A 78 38.42 25.14 -27.66
N GLU A 79 37.95 24.26 -26.78
CA GLU A 79 36.76 24.47 -25.94
C GLU A 79 36.89 25.72 -25.06
N ARG A 80 38.03 25.86 -24.38
CA ARG A 80 38.43 27.00 -23.54
C ARG A 80 39.76 27.59 -24.02
N GLU A 81 40.14 28.75 -23.50
CA GLU A 81 41.38 29.41 -23.90
C GLU A 81 42.63 28.63 -23.44
N VAL A 82 43.59 28.44 -24.34
CA VAL A 82 44.87 27.77 -24.07
C VAL A 82 46.03 28.76 -24.05
N THR A 83 47.09 28.44 -23.30
CA THR A 83 48.33 29.21 -23.18
C THR A 83 49.53 28.35 -23.53
N GLN A 84 50.70 28.97 -23.72
CA GLN A 84 51.97 28.30 -24.07
C GLN A 84 51.87 27.35 -25.29
N LEU A 85 51.02 27.67 -26.26
CA LEU A 85 50.78 26.86 -27.46
C LEU A 85 52.04 26.87 -28.35
N GLN A 86 52.61 25.70 -28.60
CA GLN A 86 53.88 25.50 -29.31
C GLN A 86 53.74 24.37 -30.35
N PHE A 87 54.34 24.59 -31.52
CA PHE A 87 54.46 23.61 -32.61
C PHE A 87 55.63 23.97 -33.54
N GLU A 88 56.06 23.04 -34.39
CA GLU A 88 57.04 23.26 -35.46
C GLU A 88 56.35 23.20 -36.83
N LEU A 89 56.71 24.13 -37.72
CA LEU A 89 56.45 24.05 -39.16
C LEU A 89 57.64 23.42 -39.86
N TYR A 90 57.41 22.45 -40.74
CA TYR A 90 58.42 21.76 -41.54
C TYR A 90 58.36 22.19 -43.01
N ASP A 91 59.52 22.21 -43.69
CA ASP A 91 59.63 22.45 -45.14
C ASP A 91 59.14 23.84 -45.60
N VAL A 92 59.45 24.90 -44.84
CA VAL A 92 59.10 26.30 -45.18
C VAL A 92 60.15 26.90 -46.13
N ASP A 93 60.16 26.41 -47.38
CA ASP A 93 61.19 26.73 -48.38
C ASP A 93 60.69 27.61 -49.55
N ALA A 94 61.61 28.05 -50.43
CA ALA A 94 61.22 28.71 -51.69
C ALA A 94 62.29 28.55 -52.79
N GLY A 95 61.86 28.39 -54.04
CA GLY A 95 62.74 27.88 -55.08
C GLY A 95 62.32 28.12 -56.51
N HIS A 96 62.65 27.17 -57.39
CA HIS A 96 62.31 27.28 -58.80
C HIS A 96 60.93 26.67 -59.06
N ASN A 97 59.93 27.56 -59.06
CA ASN A 97 58.49 27.34 -59.29
C ASN A 97 57.71 26.76 -58.08
N TRP A 98 58.10 27.16 -56.86
CA TRP A 98 57.39 26.95 -55.58
C TRP A 98 57.85 28.04 -54.60
N ASP A 99 56.95 28.46 -53.71
CA ASP A 99 56.93 29.75 -53.01
C ASP A 99 56.07 29.59 -51.74
N ASP A 100 56.49 28.71 -50.84
CA ASP A 100 55.65 28.20 -49.74
C ASP A 100 55.55 29.26 -48.62
N LYS A 101 54.34 29.78 -48.45
CA LYS A 101 54.00 30.91 -47.59
C LYS A 101 53.00 30.46 -46.53
N VAL A 102 53.41 30.51 -45.26
CA VAL A 102 52.59 30.04 -44.13
C VAL A 102 52.16 31.21 -43.27
N THR A 103 50.86 31.50 -43.24
CA THR A 103 50.24 32.51 -42.37
C THR A 103 49.60 31.83 -41.17
N ILE A 104 50.03 32.22 -39.97
CA ILE A 104 49.51 31.76 -38.68
C ILE A 104 48.65 32.88 -38.09
N ILE A 105 47.40 32.58 -37.77
CA ILE A 105 46.47 33.46 -37.06
C ILE A 105 46.02 32.72 -35.80
N ALA A 106 46.16 33.34 -34.64
CA ALA A 106 45.67 32.78 -33.38
C ALA A 106 44.87 33.88 -32.64
N LEU A 107 43.65 33.56 -32.23
CA LEU A 107 42.68 34.50 -31.65
C LEU A 107 42.30 34.12 -30.22
N ASP A 108 42.06 35.12 -29.37
CA ASP A 108 41.44 34.97 -28.04
C ASP A 108 39.91 34.77 -28.16
N ALA A 109 39.22 34.55 -27.04
CA ALA A 109 37.78 34.30 -26.99
C ALA A 109 36.92 35.54 -27.34
N ASP A 110 37.46 36.76 -27.19
CA ASP A 110 36.86 38.01 -27.68
C ASP A 110 37.06 38.19 -29.21
N GLY A 111 37.91 37.36 -29.84
CA GLY A 111 38.25 37.39 -31.26
C GLY A 111 39.37 38.36 -31.63
N ASN A 112 40.19 38.81 -30.68
CA ASN A 112 41.38 39.62 -30.93
C ASN A 112 42.59 38.75 -31.29
N GLU A 113 43.52 39.30 -32.07
CA GLU A 113 44.78 38.61 -32.42
C GLU A 113 45.76 38.55 -31.25
N THR A 114 46.37 37.38 -31.09
CA THR A 114 47.29 37.03 -29.99
C THR A 114 48.75 37.24 -30.38
N GLN A 115 49.68 37.23 -29.42
CA GLN A 115 51.11 37.33 -29.74
C GLN A 115 51.62 35.98 -30.27
N ILE A 116 52.14 35.99 -31.50
CA ILE A 116 52.83 34.84 -32.11
C ILE A 116 54.31 35.19 -32.20
N ASP A 117 55.16 34.44 -31.50
CA ASP A 117 56.62 34.52 -31.58
C ASP A 117 57.14 33.38 -32.48
N LEU A 118 58.03 33.70 -33.42
CA LEU A 118 58.72 32.71 -34.27
C LEU A 118 60.18 32.57 -33.87
N SER A 119 60.70 31.34 -33.77
CA SER A 119 62.13 31.06 -33.53
C SER A 119 62.74 30.10 -34.55
N ASP A 120 64.05 29.88 -34.40
CA ASP A 120 64.91 29.04 -35.24
C ASP A 120 65.05 29.46 -36.72
N LEU A 121 64.34 30.53 -37.11
CA LEU A 121 64.47 31.30 -38.35
C LEU A 121 65.93 31.47 -38.80
N THR A 122 66.20 31.03 -40.04
CA THR A 122 67.50 31.23 -40.69
C THR A 122 67.64 32.63 -41.29
N ALA A 123 68.80 32.93 -41.88
CA ALA A 123 69.04 34.19 -42.59
C ALA A 123 68.28 34.31 -43.93
N ASN A 124 67.45 33.31 -44.27
CA ASN A 124 66.70 33.24 -45.51
C ASN A 124 65.18 33.36 -45.31
N HIS A 125 64.63 33.13 -44.11
CA HIS A 125 63.19 33.26 -43.88
C HIS A 125 62.82 34.75 -43.80
N GLU A 126 61.86 35.21 -44.61
CA GLU A 126 61.28 36.56 -44.49
C GLU A 126 59.96 36.48 -43.72
N VAL A 127 59.81 37.32 -42.69
CA VAL A 127 58.63 37.35 -41.81
C VAL A 127 57.87 38.66 -42.02
N THR A 128 56.56 38.55 -42.23
CA THR A 128 55.60 39.64 -42.47
C THR A 128 54.37 39.47 -41.55
N GLY A 129 53.43 40.42 -41.56
CA GLY A 129 52.30 40.46 -40.62
C GLY A 129 52.62 41.17 -39.30
N GLU A 130 53.85 40.99 -38.75
CA GLU A 130 54.32 41.68 -37.55
C GLU A 130 54.16 43.22 -37.63
N ASN A 131 53.04 43.73 -37.09
CA ASN A 131 52.67 45.15 -37.03
C ASN A 131 52.34 45.84 -38.36
N ASP A 132 52.02 45.11 -39.45
CA ASP A 132 51.67 45.74 -40.74
C ASP A 132 50.15 45.99 -40.95
N GLY A 133 49.30 45.28 -40.21
CA GLY A 133 47.83 45.43 -40.24
C GLY A 133 47.09 44.45 -41.15
N VAL A 134 47.76 43.41 -41.66
CA VAL A 134 47.14 42.15 -42.10
C VAL A 134 47.03 41.21 -40.89
N PRO A 135 45.94 40.44 -40.72
CA PRO A 135 45.83 39.49 -39.61
C PRO A 135 46.86 38.36 -39.67
N GLY A 136 47.44 38.04 -38.51
CA GLY A 136 48.39 36.94 -38.32
C GLY A 136 49.84 37.24 -38.71
N VAL A 137 50.75 36.37 -38.26
CA VAL A 137 52.18 36.41 -38.63
C VAL A 137 52.40 35.45 -39.80
N THR A 138 53.16 35.88 -40.81
CA THR A 138 53.41 35.09 -42.01
C THR A 138 54.91 34.89 -42.23
N VAL A 139 55.32 33.65 -42.51
CA VAL A 139 56.69 33.29 -42.89
C VAL A 139 56.74 32.83 -44.36
N GLU A 140 57.77 33.29 -45.07
CA GLU A 140 58.11 32.96 -46.46
C GLU A 140 59.58 32.45 -46.49
N GLY A 141 59.87 31.40 -47.27
CA GLY A 141 61.21 30.83 -47.38
C GLY A 141 62.15 31.54 -48.39
N GLU A 142 63.44 31.20 -48.38
CA GLU A 142 64.33 31.38 -49.54
C GLU A 142 65.40 30.27 -49.60
N GLY A 143 65.47 29.56 -50.73
CA GLY A 143 66.60 28.70 -51.08
C GLY A 143 66.22 27.23 -51.25
N ASN A 144 66.87 26.59 -52.22
CA ASN A 144 66.75 25.15 -52.46
C ASN A 144 67.90 24.41 -51.76
N ASP A 145 67.62 23.80 -50.61
CA ASP A 145 68.27 22.55 -50.22
C ASP A 145 67.39 21.34 -50.65
N THR A 146 67.28 20.25 -49.89
CA THR A 146 66.84 18.95 -50.47
C THR A 146 65.33 18.90 -50.78
N PRO A 147 64.88 18.42 -51.96
CA PRO A 147 63.44 18.31 -52.27
C PRO A 147 62.82 17.07 -51.59
N LYS A 148 62.64 17.17 -50.27
CA LYS A 148 62.02 16.23 -49.33
C LYS A 148 61.64 17.04 -48.09
N VAL A 149 60.46 16.82 -47.53
CA VAL A 149 60.06 17.42 -46.25
C VAL A 149 61.08 17.05 -45.17
N GLU A 150 61.94 17.98 -44.75
CA GLU A 150 62.96 17.75 -43.71
C GLU A 150 62.36 18.06 -42.32
N GLY A 151 62.68 17.24 -41.32
CA GLY A 151 61.96 17.20 -40.02
C GLY A 151 62.54 18.14 -38.95
N PRO A 152 62.34 17.85 -37.64
CA PRO A 152 62.85 18.66 -36.54
C PRO A 152 64.34 19.03 -36.63
N GLY A 153 64.63 20.33 -36.56
CA GLY A 153 65.99 20.88 -36.47
C GLY A 153 66.76 20.95 -37.80
N PHE A 154 66.06 20.91 -38.93
CA PHE A 154 66.61 21.24 -40.26
C PHE A 154 66.51 22.76 -40.55
N PRO A 155 67.18 23.30 -41.58
CA PRO A 155 67.30 24.75 -41.79
C PRO A 155 66.01 25.46 -42.26
N ASP A 156 65.01 24.68 -42.63
CA ASP A 156 63.68 25.00 -43.16
C ASP A 156 62.58 24.81 -42.09
N THR A 157 62.93 24.27 -40.93
CA THR A 157 62.06 24.18 -39.76
C THR A 157 61.85 25.57 -39.14
N VAL A 158 60.62 25.89 -38.74
CA VAL A 158 60.27 27.12 -38.02
C VAL A 158 59.47 26.78 -36.77
N THR A 159 60.05 27.05 -35.60
CA THR A 159 59.36 26.89 -34.31
C THR A 159 58.38 28.05 -34.10
N VAL A 160 57.13 27.72 -33.80
CA VAL A 160 56.07 28.68 -33.46
C VAL A 160 55.80 28.61 -31.96
N SER A 161 55.63 29.75 -31.30
CA SER A 161 55.27 29.82 -29.88
C SER A 161 54.30 30.97 -29.62
N ILE A 162 53.17 30.65 -29.00
CA ILE A 162 52.03 31.55 -28.81
C ILE A 162 51.73 31.55 -27.31
N PRO A 163 52.18 32.58 -26.55
CA PRO A 163 52.05 32.58 -25.09
C PRO A 163 50.61 32.47 -24.57
N GLY A 164 49.65 32.90 -25.38
CA GLY A 164 48.20 32.87 -25.10
C GLY A 164 47.66 34.16 -24.47
N PRO A 165 46.35 34.19 -24.14
CA PRO A 165 45.36 33.13 -24.35
C PRO A 165 45.06 32.86 -25.85
N VAL A 166 44.57 31.67 -26.20
CA VAL A 166 44.15 31.28 -27.55
C VAL A 166 42.87 30.45 -27.48
N LYS A 167 41.78 30.94 -28.09
CA LYS A 167 40.53 30.18 -28.33
C LYS A 167 40.54 29.45 -29.68
N SER A 168 41.18 30.02 -30.69
CA SER A 168 41.30 29.38 -32.02
C SER A 168 42.65 29.63 -32.68
N LEU A 169 43.16 28.60 -33.38
CA LEU A 169 44.34 28.62 -34.23
C LEU A 169 43.92 28.38 -35.69
N LYS A 170 44.48 29.16 -36.59
CA LYS A 170 44.37 29.00 -38.05
C LYS A 170 45.76 29.01 -38.68
N VAL A 171 46.08 27.96 -39.43
CA VAL A 171 47.29 27.87 -40.25
C VAL A 171 46.86 27.87 -41.72
N VAL A 172 47.35 28.83 -42.50
CA VAL A 172 47.06 28.95 -43.93
C VAL A 172 48.34 28.73 -44.72
N HIS A 173 48.35 27.73 -45.59
CA HIS A 173 49.42 27.54 -46.57
C HIS A 173 48.95 28.05 -47.94
N ASP A 174 49.67 29.05 -48.49
CA ASP A 174 49.57 29.51 -49.87
C ASP A 174 50.89 29.24 -50.61
N ASN A 175 50.83 28.80 -51.87
CA ASN A 175 51.98 28.52 -52.74
C ASN A 175 52.22 29.69 -53.70
N GLY A 176 52.15 30.90 -53.13
CA GLY A 176 52.43 32.17 -53.77
C GLY A 176 51.89 32.35 -55.19
N HIS A 177 52.80 32.66 -56.13
CA HIS A 177 52.44 33.31 -57.40
C HIS A 177 52.46 32.45 -58.69
N ASP A 178 52.88 31.17 -58.67
CA ASP A 178 52.99 30.33 -59.89
C ASP A 178 52.42 28.90 -59.74
N VAL A 179 51.36 28.59 -60.50
CA VAL A 179 50.38 27.53 -60.19
C VAL A 179 50.73 26.14 -60.75
N HIS A 180 51.99 25.73 -60.72
CA HIS A 180 52.47 24.56 -61.50
C HIS A 180 53.26 23.47 -60.75
N ILE A 181 53.83 23.75 -59.57
CA ILE A 181 54.35 22.82 -58.55
C ILE A 181 54.14 23.51 -57.18
N SER A 182 54.05 22.79 -56.06
CA SER A 182 54.14 23.34 -54.68
C SER A 182 55.24 22.64 -53.89
N GLY A 183 55.68 23.21 -52.76
CA GLY A 183 56.31 22.44 -51.69
C GLY A 183 55.28 21.63 -50.89
N THR A 184 55.62 21.19 -49.68
CA THR A 184 54.76 20.36 -48.82
C THR A 184 55.01 20.67 -47.34
N VAL A 185 54.47 21.81 -46.88
CA VAL A 185 54.53 22.21 -45.48
C VAL A 185 53.90 21.16 -44.56
N GLY A 186 54.70 20.71 -43.58
CA GLY A 186 54.27 19.90 -42.45
C GLY A 186 54.05 20.72 -41.19
N LEU A 187 53.24 20.20 -40.26
CA LEU A 187 52.94 20.79 -38.97
C LEU A 187 53.00 19.69 -37.89
N SER A 188 53.88 19.87 -36.89
CA SER A 188 54.00 18.96 -35.75
C SER A 188 52.72 18.89 -34.93
N ASP A 189 52.63 17.91 -34.03
CA ASP A 189 51.71 17.93 -32.89
C ASP A 189 51.68 19.31 -32.19
N LEU A 190 50.50 19.68 -31.66
CA LEU A 190 50.33 20.92 -30.91
C LEU A 190 50.47 20.65 -29.41
N HIS A 191 51.51 21.18 -28.79
CA HIS A 191 51.65 21.17 -27.32
C HIS A 191 51.10 22.47 -26.74
N PHE A 192 50.30 22.40 -25.68
CA PHE A 192 49.72 23.59 -25.04
C PHE A 192 49.46 23.36 -23.54
N GLU A 193 49.19 24.45 -22.84
CA GLU A 193 48.73 24.48 -21.45
C GLU A 193 47.32 25.08 -21.37
N VAL A 194 46.52 24.62 -20.41
CA VAL A 194 45.25 25.25 -20.02
C VAL A 194 45.48 25.95 -18.69
N ASP A 195 45.10 27.22 -18.60
CA ASP A 195 45.11 28.00 -17.35
C ASP A 195 43.71 28.04 -16.74
N GLY A 196 43.63 27.98 -15.41
CA GLY A 196 42.43 27.59 -14.68
C GLY A 196 42.52 26.15 -14.16
N GLY A 197 41.52 25.75 -13.38
CA GLY A 197 41.39 24.40 -12.86
C GLY A 197 40.76 23.44 -13.88
N PRO A 198 39.98 22.46 -13.42
CA PRO A 198 39.08 21.71 -14.28
C PRO A 198 37.92 22.60 -14.81
N ILE A 199 36.90 22.02 -15.46
CA ILE A 199 35.63 22.74 -15.66
C ILE A 199 34.68 22.18 -14.62
N ARG A 200 34.49 22.95 -13.54
CA ARG A 200 33.30 22.84 -12.68
C ARG A 200 32.08 22.76 -13.58
N ASP A 201 31.30 21.69 -13.47
CA ASP A 201 29.99 21.57 -14.14
C ASP A 201 28.84 21.83 -13.17
N GLY A 202 29.11 21.79 -11.86
CA GLY A 202 28.16 22.02 -10.78
C GLY A 202 27.53 20.72 -10.26
N ILE A 203 28.21 19.58 -10.39
CA ILE A 203 27.75 18.27 -9.93
C ILE A 203 28.85 17.58 -9.11
N VAL A 204 28.56 17.26 -7.85
CA VAL A 204 29.47 16.57 -6.94
C VAL A 204 29.42 15.06 -7.19
N HIS A 205 30.47 14.57 -7.86
CA HIS A 205 30.57 13.19 -8.31
C HIS A 205 31.39 12.31 -7.33
N GLY A 206 30.74 11.32 -6.69
CA GLY A 206 31.36 10.20 -5.98
C GLY A 206 32.17 9.26 -6.90
N THR A 207 32.80 8.21 -6.35
CA THR A 207 33.73 7.37 -7.12
C THR A 207 33.19 6.02 -7.58
N ALA A 208 33.52 4.95 -6.84
CA ALA A 208 33.09 3.55 -7.02
C ALA A 208 33.61 2.71 -5.83
N GLY A 209 33.34 3.18 -4.61
CA GLY A 209 33.57 2.47 -3.35
C GLY A 209 33.74 3.39 -2.14
N ASP A 210 32.83 3.28 -1.17
CA ASP A 210 32.81 3.86 0.18
C ASP A 210 33.47 5.26 0.32
N ASP A 211 32.79 6.27 -0.24
CA ASP A 211 33.09 7.70 -0.15
C ASP A 211 32.35 8.42 1.00
N LEU A 212 32.77 9.65 1.30
CA LEU A 212 32.17 10.52 2.33
C LEU A 212 31.99 11.90 1.72
N ILE A 213 30.82 12.17 1.15
CA ILE A 213 30.50 13.35 0.36
C ILE A 213 29.80 14.39 1.25
N THR A 214 30.61 15.17 1.98
CA THR A 214 30.10 16.19 2.91
C THR A 214 30.88 17.51 2.82
N ALA A 215 30.20 18.62 3.11
CA ALA A 215 30.67 20.01 2.97
C ALA A 215 32.15 20.23 3.35
N GLY A 216 32.97 20.57 2.35
CA GLY A 216 34.40 20.86 2.51
C GLY A 216 35.27 19.68 3.01
N THR A 217 34.78 18.44 2.93
CA THR A 217 35.58 17.22 3.17
C THR A 217 35.84 16.42 1.89
N TYR A 218 34.85 16.38 0.99
CA TYR A 218 34.97 15.84 -0.37
C TYR A 218 35.26 16.96 -1.38
N VAL A 219 35.95 16.60 -2.47
CA VAL A 219 36.19 17.45 -3.64
C VAL A 219 36.32 16.50 -4.84
N ASP A 220 35.50 16.70 -5.87
CA ASP A 220 35.45 15.78 -7.02
C ASP A 220 36.66 15.95 -7.98
N VAL A 221 36.63 15.29 -9.15
CA VAL A 221 37.66 15.40 -10.19
C VAL A 221 37.65 16.75 -10.94
N ASP A 222 36.48 17.36 -11.13
CA ASP A 222 36.33 18.66 -11.78
C ASP A 222 36.31 19.86 -10.80
N GLY A 223 36.44 19.56 -9.52
CA GLY A 223 36.74 20.46 -8.42
C GLY A 223 35.49 21.04 -7.74
N ASP A 224 34.34 20.40 -7.89
CA ASP A 224 33.09 20.75 -7.24
C ASP A 224 33.05 20.19 -5.82
N GLU A 225 32.48 20.97 -4.90
CA GLU A 225 32.46 20.71 -3.44
C GLU A 225 31.09 21.12 -2.93
N VAL A 226 30.43 20.28 -2.13
CA VAL A 226 29.20 20.65 -1.43
C VAL A 226 29.38 21.96 -0.64
N ASP A 227 28.37 22.84 -0.67
CA ASP A 227 28.23 24.05 0.16
C ASP A 227 29.14 25.25 -0.26
N ASN A 228 29.66 25.29 -1.50
CA ASN A 228 30.81 26.13 -1.89
C ASN A 228 30.53 27.23 -2.96
N ASP A 229 29.29 27.76 -3.00
CA ASP A 229 28.83 28.84 -3.92
C ASP A 229 28.94 28.43 -5.42
N ASP A 230 28.82 27.14 -5.76
CA ASP A 230 29.28 26.54 -7.03
C ASP A 230 28.31 25.66 -7.82
N ALA A 231 27.04 25.57 -7.44
CA ALA A 231 25.99 25.21 -8.38
C ALA A 231 26.03 26.15 -9.62
N LEU A 232 26.48 25.62 -10.76
CA LEU A 232 26.64 26.36 -12.03
C LEU A 232 25.48 26.15 -13.01
N ILE A 233 24.48 25.39 -12.59
CA ILE A 233 23.39 24.88 -13.45
C ILE A 233 22.28 25.95 -13.62
N PRO A 234 21.65 26.10 -14.80
CA PRO A 234 20.76 27.24 -15.08
C PRO A 234 19.33 27.22 -14.48
N GLY A 235 19.21 27.14 -13.15
CA GLY A 235 17.96 27.35 -12.40
C GLY A 235 18.22 27.53 -10.90
N ASP A 236 19.09 26.66 -10.45
CA ASP A 236 19.68 26.36 -9.15
C ASP A 236 20.27 27.62 -8.46
N LYS A 237 20.10 27.74 -7.13
CA LYS A 237 20.75 28.73 -6.25
C LYS A 237 22.18 28.26 -5.90
N PRO A 238 23.04 29.07 -5.25
CA PRO A 238 24.48 28.77 -5.13
C PRO A 238 24.88 27.51 -4.33
N ASN A 239 23.96 26.97 -3.52
CA ASN A 239 24.12 25.68 -2.82
C ASN A 239 22.82 24.85 -3.02
N ASP A 240 22.20 24.94 -4.20
CA ASP A 240 21.26 23.89 -4.64
C ASP A 240 22.16 22.86 -5.34
N ASP A 241 22.80 22.00 -4.56
CA ASP A 241 23.86 21.10 -5.03
C ASP A 241 23.26 19.80 -5.60
N ARG A 242 24.04 19.17 -6.50
CA ARG A 242 23.64 17.91 -7.15
C ARG A 242 24.70 16.85 -6.91
N ILE A 243 24.31 15.72 -6.32
CA ILE A 243 25.24 14.72 -5.80
C ILE A 243 24.91 13.33 -6.35
N PHE A 244 25.94 12.57 -6.76
CA PHE A 244 25.83 11.17 -7.20
C PHE A 244 26.92 10.30 -6.53
N GLY A 245 26.58 9.34 -5.66
CA GLY A 245 27.51 8.40 -5.01
C GLY A 245 28.13 7.39 -5.99
N LYS A 246 27.26 6.52 -6.54
CA LYS A 246 27.39 5.57 -7.67
C LYS A 246 27.53 4.08 -7.34
N GLU A 247 28.68 3.63 -6.84
CA GLU A 247 28.91 2.23 -6.41
C GLU A 247 29.62 2.30 -5.05
N GLY A 248 29.12 1.63 -4.00
CA GLY A 248 29.78 1.57 -2.67
C GLY A 248 28.89 1.95 -1.49
N ASP A 249 29.33 1.65 -0.26
CA ASP A 249 28.64 2.07 0.98
C ASP A 249 28.97 3.55 1.29
N ASP A 250 28.33 4.50 0.63
CA ASP A 250 28.64 5.94 0.70
C ASP A 250 27.98 6.66 1.90
N THR A 251 28.35 7.91 2.14
CA THR A 251 27.72 8.77 3.17
C THR A 251 27.67 10.21 2.69
N ILE A 252 26.47 10.76 2.54
CA ILE A 252 26.17 12.04 1.88
C ILE A 252 25.45 12.99 2.85
N ASP A 253 25.76 14.29 2.79
CA ASP A 253 25.28 15.37 3.67
C ASP A 253 25.17 16.63 2.79
N GLY A 254 23.96 17.01 2.39
CA GLY A 254 23.64 18.10 1.45
C GLY A 254 23.95 19.49 2.00
N GLY A 255 23.14 20.01 2.92
CA GLY A 255 23.52 21.17 3.74
C GLY A 255 22.49 22.29 3.90
N GLU A 256 22.64 23.39 3.15
CA GLU A 256 21.81 24.62 3.23
C GLU A 256 21.24 25.00 1.83
N GLN A 257 19.93 24.83 1.61
CA GLN A 257 19.11 25.05 0.37
C GLN A 257 18.70 23.74 -0.33
N ASP A 258 18.14 23.84 -1.55
CA ASP A 258 17.26 22.83 -2.15
C ASP A 258 18.11 21.86 -2.99
N ASP A 259 18.53 20.74 -2.39
CA ASP A 259 19.51 19.80 -2.94
C ASP A 259 18.89 18.70 -3.82
N THR A 260 19.72 17.99 -4.58
CA THR A 260 19.31 16.79 -5.33
C THR A 260 20.37 15.70 -5.23
N ILE A 261 20.03 14.59 -4.55
CA ILE A 261 20.98 13.55 -4.16
C ILE A 261 20.54 12.18 -4.72
N GLU A 262 21.51 11.43 -5.22
CA GLU A 262 21.38 10.05 -5.64
C GLU A 262 22.51 9.21 -5.02
N GLY A 263 22.15 8.14 -4.30
CA GLY A 263 23.08 7.14 -3.78
C GLY A 263 23.67 6.27 -4.90
N GLY A 264 23.05 5.11 -5.16
CA GLY A 264 23.33 4.28 -6.35
C GLY A 264 23.27 2.77 -6.13
N ASP A 265 24.41 2.09 -6.36
CA ASP A 265 24.61 0.65 -6.11
C ASP A 265 25.40 0.47 -4.77
N GLY A 266 24.73 0.39 -3.62
CA GLY A 266 25.37 0.14 -2.31
C GLY A 266 24.45 0.43 -1.11
N SER A 267 24.95 0.26 0.13
CA SER A 267 24.21 0.65 1.34
C SER A 267 24.64 2.03 1.81
N ASP A 268 23.90 3.05 1.39
CA ASP A 268 24.20 4.46 1.55
C ASP A 268 23.55 5.07 2.81
N SER A 269 24.08 6.22 3.23
CA SER A 269 23.50 7.02 4.30
C SER A 269 23.45 8.48 3.87
N ILE A 270 22.24 8.97 3.60
CA ILE A 270 21.99 10.24 2.91
C ILE A 270 21.20 11.17 3.83
N GLY A 271 21.68 12.41 3.97
CA GLY A 271 20.92 13.53 4.52
C GLY A 271 20.82 14.66 3.49
N GLY A 272 19.63 15.24 3.34
CA GLY A 272 19.40 16.54 2.67
C GLY A 272 19.96 17.68 3.53
N GLY A 273 19.11 18.38 4.28
CA GLY A 273 19.57 19.35 5.29
C GLY A 273 18.52 20.38 5.73
N ASP A 274 18.90 21.66 5.64
CA ASP A 274 18.00 22.82 5.74
C ASP A 274 17.52 23.17 4.30
N GLY A 275 16.62 22.36 3.71
CA GLY A 275 16.36 22.34 2.27
C GLY A 275 14.90 22.17 1.81
N ASN A 276 14.71 21.69 0.58
CA ASN A 276 13.46 21.25 -0.06
C ASN A 276 13.94 20.20 -1.07
N ASP A 277 14.33 19.03 -0.55
CA ASP A 277 15.38 18.20 -1.12
C ASP A 277 14.81 16.99 -1.87
N LEU A 278 15.43 16.64 -3.01
CA LEU A 278 15.07 15.44 -3.76
C LEU A 278 16.12 14.35 -3.54
N ILE A 279 15.75 13.29 -2.84
CA ILE A 279 16.63 12.18 -2.47
C ILE A 279 16.16 10.89 -3.18
N HIS A 280 17.11 10.21 -3.81
CA HIS A 280 16.99 8.82 -4.21
C HIS A 280 18.06 8.00 -3.50
N GLY A 281 17.66 6.92 -2.84
CA GLY A 281 18.58 5.92 -2.33
C GLY A 281 19.24 5.15 -3.46
N GLY A 282 18.61 4.05 -3.87
CA GLY A 282 19.22 3.07 -4.77
C GLY A 282 18.39 2.65 -5.98
N GLY A 283 18.71 1.46 -6.48
CA GLY A 283 17.91 0.73 -7.46
C GLY A 283 18.53 0.59 -8.88
N PRO A 284 18.27 -0.53 -9.58
CA PRO A 284 19.04 -0.99 -10.74
C PRO A 284 18.75 -0.19 -12.02
N LYS A 285 19.39 0.97 -12.17
CA LYS A 285 19.26 1.87 -13.33
C LYS A 285 19.50 1.18 -14.67
N THR A 286 18.43 1.02 -15.46
CA THR A 286 18.49 0.42 -16.81
C THR A 286 18.76 1.43 -17.95
N GLY A 287 19.39 2.58 -17.66
CA GLY A 287 19.68 3.65 -18.62
C GLY A 287 20.96 4.44 -18.32
N PRO A 288 21.56 5.10 -19.34
CA PRO A 288 22.74 5.96 -19.18
C PRO A 288 22.35 7.46 -19.13
N ASP A 289 21.25 7.79 -18.43
CA ASP A 289 20.81 9.18 -18.29
C ASP A 289 21.41 9.76 -17.00
N GLU A 290 22.49 10.52 -17.17
CA GLU A 290 23.14 11.39 -16.18
C GLU A 290 22.29 12.66 -15.93
N ILE A 291 20.96 12.51 -15.91
CA ILE A 291 19.99 13.60 -15.82
C ILE A 291 18.84 13.16 -14.91
N ILE A 292 18.74 13.81 -13.75
CA ILE A 292 17.58 13.70 -12.87
C ILE A 292 16.47 14.55 -13.51
N ASP A 293 15.53 13.86 -14.20
CA ASP A 293 14.30 14.44 -14.76
C ASP A 293 13.17 14.14 -13.77
N ASP A 294 12.49 15.20 -13.36
CA ASP A 294 11.37 15.39 -12.40
C ASP A 294 10.10 14.55 -12.70
N ALA A 295 10.22 13.42 -13.43
CA ALA A 295 9.11 12.55 -13.77
C ALA A 295 9.51 11.11 -14.18
N ALA A 296 9.13 10.16 -13.31
CA ALA A 296 9.02 8.71 -13.56
C ALA A 296 10.32 7.90 -13.65
N PHE A 297 10.86 7.58 -12.48
CA PHE A 297 11.51 6.29 -12.26
C PHE A 297 10.49 5.16 -12.54
N PRO A 298 10.85 4.13 -13.33
CA PRO A 298 9.98 2.97 -13.52
C PRO A 298 10.25 1.95 -12.41
N SER A 299 9.19 1.57 -11.67
CA SER A 299 9.17 0.44 -10.72
C SER A 299 10.15 -0.68 -11.15
N PRO A 300 11.10 -1.08 -10.27
CA PRO A 300 12.15 -2.02 -10.60
C PRO A 300 11.68 -3.44 -10.97
N ALA A 301 12.62 -4.38 -10.99
CA ALA A 301 12.32 -5.80 -11.21
C ALA A 301 12.81 -6.59 -9.99
N PRO A 302 11.90 -7.18 -9.19
CA PRO A 302 12.13 -7.53 -7.79
C PRO A 302 13.40 -8.38 -7.59
N ASP A 303 14.18 -8.01 -6.58
CA ASP A 303 15.54 -8.51 -6.41
C ASP A 303 15.58 -10.00 -5.97
N PRO A 304 16.60 -10.77 -6.39
CA PRO A 304 16.85 -12.12 -5.88
C PRO A 304 17.40 -12.28 -4.44
N ASP A 305 17.84 -11.24 -3.71
CA ASP A 305 18.45 -11.34 -2.37
C ASP A 305 18.21 -10.04 -1.55
N PRO A 306 17.01 -9.82 -0.97
CA PRO A 306 16.55 -8.55 -0.38
C PRO A 306 17.19 -8.29 0.99
N ASN A 307 18.49 -8.06 0.99
CA ASN A 307 19.40 -7.87 2.13
C ASN A 307 20.81 -7.43 1.63
N ASN A 308 20.94 -7.00 0.36
CA ASN A 308 22.04 -6.13 -0.09
C ASN A 308 21.69 -4.68 0.28
N ASP A 309 22.58 -3.74 -0.02
CA ASP A 309 22.30 -2.39 -0.56
C ASP A 309 21.17 -1.53 0.07
N LYS A 310 20.75 -1.84 1.31
CA LYS A 310 19.82 -1.07 2.15
C LYS A 310 20.39 0.29 2.55
N ASP A 311 19.58 1.32 2.43
CA ASP A 311 19.92 2.70 2.68
C ASP A 311 19.44 3.22 4.04
N THR A 312 19.79 4.47 4.32
CA THR A 312 19.26 5.26 5.44
C THR A 312 19.16 6.71 5.00
N LEU A 313 17.94 7.12 4.66
CA LEU A 313 17.61 8.38 4.01
C LEU A 313 16.96 9.35 5.01
N SER A 314 17.31 10.63 4.92
CA SER A 314 16.69 11.69 5.71
C SER A 314 16.61 12.98 4.88
N GLY A 315 15.43 13.59 4.79
CA GLY A 315 15.25 14.91 4.17
C GLY A 315 15.84 15.97 5.10
N GLY A 316 15.03 16.51 6.00
CA GLY A 316 15.48 17.15 7.22
C GLY A 316 14.60 18.30 7.69
N ALA A 317 14.45 19.35 6.87
CA ALA A 317 13.87 20.62 7.31
C ALA A 317 13.36 21.54 6.18
N GLY A 318 12.58 20.99 5.26
CA GLY A 318 11.59 21.69 4.44
C GLY A 318 10.69 20.67 3.77
N ASP A 319 9.96 21.05 2.72
CA ASP A 319 9.03 20.15 2.03
C ASP A 319 9.84 19.25 1.06
N ASP A 320 10.23 18.06 1.53
CA ASP A 320 11.21 17.17 0.91
C ASP A 320 10.55 16.07 0.03
N THR A 321 11.34 15.32 -0.74
CA THR A 321 10.86 14.20 -1.55
C THR A 321 11.89 13.07 -1.59
N ILE A 322 11.53 11.90 -1.06
CA ILE A 322 12.45 10.78 -0.83
C ILE A 322 11.91 9.50 -1.46
N PHE A 323 12.77 8.80 -2.20
CA PHE A 323 12.53 7.46 -2.73
C PHE A 323 13.60 6.50 -2.20
N GLY A 324 13.20 5.36 -1.63
CA GLY A 324 14.09 4.24 -1.27
C GLY A 324 14.58 3.50 -2.52
N GLY A 325 13.87 2.43 -2.90
CA GLY A 325 13.94 1.86 -4.26
C GLY A 325 13.72 0.35 -4.38
N ASP A 326 14.67 -0.44 -3.90
CA ASP A 326 14.74 -1.90 -3.81
C ASP A 326 15.62 -2.22 -2.58
N ASP A 327 15.36 -3.32 -1.85
CA ASP A 327 15.97 -3.72 -0.54
C ASP A 327 15.40 -2.93 0.67
N ASP A 328 15.20 -3.61 1.81
CA ASP A 328 14.43 -3.05 2.96
C ASP A 328 15.07 -1.81 3.65
N ASP A 329 14.52 -0.61 3.42
CA ASP A 329 15.13 0.71 3.70
C ASP A 329 14.73 1.36 5.04
N VAL A 330 15.37 2.50 5.36
CA VAL A 330 15.01 3.37 6.48
C VAL A 330 14.88 4.82 6.01
N ILE A 331 13.66 5.34 5.97
CA ILE A 331 13.33 6.68 5.45
C ILE A 331 12.84 7.58 6.59
N SER A 332 13.24 8.85 6.58
CA SER A 332 12.68 9.91 7.43
C SER A 332 12.50 11.21 6.64
N GLY A 333 11.30 11.77 6.59
CA GLY A 333 11.07 13.12 6.04
C GLY A 333 11.75 14.18 6.91
N GLY A 334 11.04 14.67 7.92
CA GLY A 334 11.63 15.34 9.07
C GLY A 334 10.82 16.52 9.59
N SER A 335 10.66 17.57 8.79
CA SER A 335 9.72 18.67 9.08
C SER A 335 9.47 19.57 7.86
N GLY A 336 8.37 19.30 7.18
CA GLY A 336 7.83 19.97 5.99
C GLY A 336 6.58 19.22 5.54
N ASP A 337 5.96 19.61 4.42
CA ASP A 337 4.92 18.78 3.79
C ASP A 337 5.62 17.77 2.86
N ASP A 338 6.07 16.62 3.40
CA ASP A 338 7.03 15.71 2.76
C ASP A 338 6.37 14.67 1.82
N VAL A 339 7.12 14.10 0.88
CA VAL A 339 6.66 13.03 -0.02
C VAL A 339 7.60 11.83 0.03
N LEU A 340 7.12 10.67 0.50
CA LEU A 340 7.94 9.50 0.80
C LEU A 340 7.43 8.26 0.05
N ASP A 341 8.32 7.54 -0.64
CA ASP A 341 8.03 6.32 -1.42
C ASP A 341 9.11 5.27 -1.05
N GLY A 342 8.72 4.19 -0.35
CA GLY A 342 9.63 3.12 0.06
C GLY A 342 10.15 2.33 -1.15
N GLY A 343 9.30 1.44 -1.68
CA GLY A 343 9.47 0.85 -3.01
C GLY A 343 9.23 -0.66 -3.06
N ILE A 344 10.23 -1.46 -2.67
CA ILE A 344 10.25 -2.93 -2.76
C ILE A 344 11.10 -3.56 -1.63
N ASP A 345 10.50 -4.55 -0.96
CA ASP A 345 10.92 -5.26 0.26
C ASP A 345 10.68 -4.45 1.57
N ASP A 346 10.72 -5.09 2.75
CA ASP A 346 10.14 -4.64 4.05
C ASP A 346 10.63 -3.27 4.63
N ASP A 347 9.99 -2.15 4.29
CA ASP A 347 10.48 -0.78 4.56
C ASP A 347 10.14 -0.20 5.97
N SER A 348 10.96 0.76 6.43
CA SER A 348 10.76 1.48 7.70
C SER A 348 10.69 3.00 7.48
N ILE A 349 9.50 3.56 7.34
CA ILE A 349 9.25 4.97 6.98
C ILE A 349 8.83 5.78 8.22
N THR A 350 9.31 7.02 8.32
CA THR A 350 8.78 8.02 9.25
C THR A 350 8.56 9.33 8.52
N GLY A 351 7.37 9.93 8.63
CA GLY A 351 7.09 11.26 8.08
C GLY A 351 7.82 12.33 8.89
N GLY A 352 7.08 13.01 9.76
CA GLY A 352 7.65 13.85 10.80
C GLY A 352 6.65 14.86 11.35
N SER A 353 6.58 16.03 10.71
CA SER A 353 5.66 17.10 11.11
C SER A 353 5.45 18.10 9.99
N GLY A 354 4.20 18.29 9.61
CA GLY A 354 3.74 18.79 8.34
C GLY A 354 2.82 17.74 7.71
N ASN A 355 2.44 17.92 6.46
CA ASN A 355 1.33 17.16 5.85
C ASN A 355 1.88 16.19 4.81
N ASP A 356 2.20 14.96 5.22
CA ASP A 356 3.06 14.05 4.46
C ASP A 356 2.26 13.10 3.53
N ASP A 357 2.79 12.84 2.33
CA ASP A 357 2.22 11.95 1.29
C ASP A 357 3.12 10.69 1.20
N ILE A 358 2.74 9.61 1.89
CA ILE A 358 3.56 8.42 2.15
C ILE A 358 3.04 7.19 1.40
N THR A 359 3.92 6.50 0.69
CA THR A 359 3.70 5.17 0.12
C THR A 359 4.73 4.18 0.69
N GLY A 360 4.28 3.01 1.15
CA GLY A 360 5.17 1.87 1.46
C GLY A 360 5.67 1.21 0.18
N GLY A 361 4.92 0.23 -0.33
CA GLY A 361 4.92 -0.14 -1.74
C GLY A 361 4.76 -1.63 -2.02
N GLN A 362 5.71 -2.44 -1.55
CA GLN A 362 5.80 -3.91 -1.76
C GLN A 362 6.71 -4.56 -0.69
N GLY A 363 6.30 -4.58 0.57
CA GLY A 363 7.01 -5.20 1.68
C GLY A 363 6.06 -5.42 2.85
N ASP A 364 6.48 -6.10 3.91
CA ASP A 364 5.75 -6.08 5.19
C ASP A 364 6.13 -4.76 5.93
N ASP A 365 5.54 -3.62 5.53
CA ASP A 365 6.10 -2.28 5.79
C ASP A 365 5.75 -1.73 7.19
N THR A 366 6.59 -0.83 7.71
CA THR A 366 6.39 -0.14 9.00
C THR A 366 6.38 1.38 8.82
N ILE A 367 5.21 1.99 8.91
CA ILE A 367 4.99 3.42 8.65
C ILE A 367 4.55 4.14 9.94
N ASN A 368 5.22 5.25 10.26
CA ASN A 368 4.81 6.16 11.34
C ASN A 368 4.82 7.60 10.79
N ALA A 369 3.66 8.13 10.45
CA ALA A 369 3.58 9.39 9.72
C ALA A 369 3.90 10.60 10.62
N GLY A 370 3.15 10.80 11.72
CA GLY A 370 3.33 11.94 12.63
C GLY A 370 4.38 11.78 13.74
N ILE A 371 4.30 12.67 14.75
CA ILE A 371 5.24 12.73 15.88
C ILE A 371 4.61 12.41 17.24
N GLU A 372 5.00 11.26 17.84
CA GLU A 372 4.60 10.78 19.20
C GLU A 372 4.78 11.78 20.39
N ASN A 373 5.26 13.02 20.17
CA ASN A 373 5.73 13.94 21.21
C ASN A 373 5.17 15.37 21.13
N VAL A 374 4.14 15.63 20.32
CA VAL A 374 3.25 16.78 20.53
C VAL A 374 2.38 16.56 21.79
N SER A 375 1.28 17.32 21.93
CA SER A 375 0.55 17.46 23.19
C SER A 375 -0.89 16.95 23.09
N PHE A 376 -1.16 15.94 22.26
CA PHE A 376 -2.38 15.13 22.16
C PHE A 376 -3.65 15.83 22.67
N ARG A 377 -4.42 16.36 21.73
CA ARG A 377 -5.63 17.18 21.96
C ARG A 377 -6.65 16.88 20.87
N PRO A 378 -7.84 16.39 21.22
CA PRO A 378 -8.94 16.48 20.27
C PRO A 378 -9.32 17.96 20.03
N ASP A 379 -9.76 18.31 18.82
CA ASP A 379 -10.36 19.61 18.44
C ASP A 379 -11.35 20.08 19.51
N ARG A 380 -12.08 19.12 20.09
CA ARG A 380 -13.15 19.37 21.07
C ARG A 380 -12.79 19.09 22.54
N GLY A 381 -11.56 19.37 22.94
CA GLY A 381 -11.03 19.13 24.29
C GLY A 381 -11.96 19.38 25.51
N TYR A 382 -12.20 18.33 26.28
CA TYR A 382 -13.02 18.32 27.50
C TYR A 382 -12.30 18.97 28.72
N PRO A 383 -12.96 19.75 29.61
CA PRO A 383 -12.28 20.40 30.73
C PRO A 383 -11.74 19.40 31.80
N PRO A 384 -10.42 19.33 32.07
CA PRO A 384 -9.44 20.42 32.00
C PRO A 384 -8.41 20.35 30.86
N VAL A 385 -8.56 19.40 29.94
CA VAL A 385 -8.01 19.51 28.58
C VAL A 385 -8.69 20.74 27.92
N ALA A 386 -8.19 21.13 26.77
CA ALA A 386 -8.73 22.22 25.99
C ALA A 386 -8.45 21.92 24.52
N ASP A 387 -9.44 22.27 23.72
CA ASP A 387 -9.49 22.42 22.26
C ASP A 387 -8.08 22.52 21.66
N ASP A 388 -7.77 21.77 20.59
CA ASP A 388 -6.57 22.09 19.82
C ASP A 388 -6.65 23.50 19.19
N ALA A 389 -5.50 24.01 18.78
CA ALA A 389 -5.31 25.32 18.19
C ALA A 389 -5.33 25.32 16.65
N ASP A 390 -4.96 24.22 15.98
CA ASP A 390 -4.86 24.09 14.52
C ASP A 390 -4.96 22.58 14.11
N PRO A 391 -6.16 21.94 14.20
CA PRO A 391 -6.37 20.49 13.94
C PRO A 391 -6.34 20.12 12.44
N PHE A 392 -5.33 20.63 11.73
CA PHE A 392 -5.08 20.52 10.28
C PHE A 392 -3.64 20.95 9.96
N ASN A 393 -2.67 20.79 10.89
CA ASN A 393 -1.29 21.25 10.69
C ASN A 393 -0.30 20.13 10.38
N ASP A 394 -0.54 18.91 10.87
CA ASP A 394 0.26 17.71 10.65
C ASP A 394 -0.62 16.58 10.07
N ARG A 395 -1.43 16.86 9.02
CA ARG A 395 -2.35 15.89 8.38
C ARG A 395 -1.65 15.09 7.30
N ASP A 396 -1.64 13.78 7.47
CA ASP A 396 -0.94 12.86 6.58
C ASP A 396 -1.88 12.15 5.59
N THR A 397 -1.28 11.47 4.62
CA THR A 397 -1.94 10.59 3.65
C THR A 397 -1.02 9.39 3.40
N VAL A 398 -1.50 8.18 3.73
CA VAL A 398 -0.70 6.94 3.71
C VAL A 398 -1.35 5.87 2.83
N ASP A 399 -0.56 5.20 2.00
CA ASP A 399 -0.90 4.02 1.20
C ASP A 399 0.18 2.94 1.48
N GLY A 400 -0.14 1.90 2.26
CA GLY A 400 0.81 0.83 2.62
C GLY A 400 1.26 0.05 1.38
N GLY A 401 0.33 -0.71 0.79
CA GLY A 401 0.38 -1.10 -0.61
C GLY A 401 0.24 -2.60 -0.87
N LEU A 402 1.26 -3.40 -0.55
CA LEU A 402 1.35 -4.84 -0.91
C LEU A 402 2.24 -5.68 0.05
N GLY A 403 1.83 -5.80 1.31
CA GLY A 403 2.33 -6.80 2.27
C GLY A 403 1.52 -6.75 3.57
N ASP A 404 1.99 -7.40 4.64
CA ASP A 404 1.31 -7.39 5.95
C ASP A 404 1.73 -6.12 6.75
N ASP A 405 1.11 -4.97 6.47
CA ASP A 405 1.63 -3.63 6.84
C ASP A 405 1.30 -3.18 8.29
N SER A 406 2.11 -2.26 8.82
CA SER A 406 1.99 -1.71 10.19
C SER A 406 2.04 -0.18 10.19
N ILE A 407 0.88 0.48 10.25
CA ILE A 407 0.71 1.93 10.07
C ILE A 407 0.27 2.63 11.37
N THR A 408 0.79 3.84 11.61
CA THR A 408 0.30 4.78 12.63
C THR A 408 0.46 6.21 12.12
N THR A 409 -0.52 7.10 12.32
CA THR A 409 -0.44 8.50 11.83
C THR A 409 -0.41 9.52 12.96
N GLY A 410 -1.50 9.76 13.70
CA GLY A 410 -1.45 9.91 15.17
C GLY A 410 -2.02 11.14 15.88
N ASP A 411 -2.09 12.34 15.28
CA ASP A 411 -2.57 13.58 15.97
C ASP A 411 -3.03 14.64 14.92
N ASP A 412 -4.00 14.31 14.05
CA ASP A 412 -4.77 15.21 13.15
C ASP A 412 -5.71 14.35 12.24
N ASN A 413 -6.71 14.95 11.58
CA ASN A 413 -7.68 14.25 10.70
C ASN A 413 -7.06 13.60 9.42
N ASP A 414 -6.56 12.38 9.47
CA ASP A 414 -5.72 11.75 8.44
C ASP A 414 -6.49 10.99 7.34
N VAL A 415 -5.75 10.38 6.41
CA VAL A 415 -6.26 9.47 5.37
C VAL A 415 -5.32 8.28 5.21
N VAL A 416 -5.80 7.07 5.50
CA VAL A 416 -5.00 5.84 5.48
C VAL A 416 -5.63 4.77 4.59
N SER A 417 -4.80 4.13 3.77
CA SER A 417 -5.07 2.88 3.05
C SER A 417 -4.05 1.84 3.50
N GLY A 418 -4.50 0.66 3.92
CA GLY A 418 -3.62 -0.50 4.12
C GLY A 418 -3.13 -1.02 2.76
N GLY A 419 -3.93 -1.85 2.11
CA GLY A 419 -3.79 -2.19 0.70
C GLY A 419 -4.17 -3.62 0.39
N ALA A 420 -3.25 -4.56 0.63
CA ALA A 420 -3.45 -5.98 0.36
C ALA A 420 -2.41 -6.91 1.04
N GLY A 421 -2.54 -7.06 2.35
CA GLY A 421 -2.00 -8.15 3.18
C GLY A 421 -2.81 -8.23 4.47
N ASP A 422 -2.32 -8.90 5.52
CA ASP A 422 -3.04 -8.94 6.81
C ASP A 422 -2.67 -7.67 7.66
N ASP A 423 -3.28 -6.51 7.39
CA ASP A 423 -2.78 -5.18 7.79
C ASP A 423 -3.11 -4.78 9.25
N THR A 424 -2.34 -3.84 9.83
CA THR A 424 -2.54 -3.27 11.18
C THR A 424 -2.45 -1.75 11.17
N ILE A 425 -3.53 -1.05 11.54
CA ILE A 425 -3.66 0.41 11.47
C ILE A 425 -4.16 0.99 12.80
N ASP A 426 -3.51 2.07 13.26
CA ASP A 426 -3.84 2.86 14.46
C ASP A 426 -3.82 4.35 14.05
N ALA A 427 -4.98 4.93 13.71
CA ALA A 427 -5.05 6.26 13.07
C ALA A 427 -4.81 7.39 14.11
N GLY A 428 -5.65 7.50 15.15
CA GLY A 428 -5.25 8.09 16.42
C GLY A 428 -6.21 9.12 17.04
N PHE A 429 -6.30 10.33 16.49
CA PHE A 429 -6.98 11.47 17.12
C PHE A 429 -7.53 12.49 16.09
N ASP A 430 -8.78 12.93 16.33
CA ASP A 430 -9.65 13.73 15.44
C ASP A 430 -10.17 12.94 14.20
N ASP A 431 -11.31 13.34 13.61
CA ASP A 431 -12.06 12.57 12.59
C ASP A 431 -11.21 12.00 11.41
N ASP A 432 -10.94 10.69 11.42
CA ASP A 432 -10.07 9.99 10.47
C ASP A 432 -10.80 9.27 9.31
N LEU A 433 -10.05 8.88 8.27
CA LEU A 433 -10.54 8.06 7.15
C LEU A 433 -9.59 6.88 6.89
N VAL A 434 -10.06 5.66 7.16
CA VAL A 434 -9.28 4.41 7.05
C VAL A 434 -9.99 3.43 6.09
N ASP A 435 -9.22 2.82 5.19
CA ASP A 435 -9.64 1.75 4.25
C ASP A 435 -8.60 0.62 4.42
N GLY A 436 -9.00 -0.58 4.88
CA GLY A 436 -8.09 -1.73 5.08
C GLY A 436 -7.61 -2.29 3.73
N GLY A 437 -8.43 -3.14 3.10
CA GLY A 437 -8.27 -3.50 1.69
C GLY A 437 -8.62 -4.94 1.32
N ASP A 438 -7.63 -5.67 0.80
CA ASP A 438 -7.69 -7.09 0.40
C ASP A 438 -6.97 -7.96 1.48
N GLY A 439 -7.42 -7.96 2.75
CA GLY A 439 -6.73 -8.51 3.93
C GLY A 439 -7.61 -9.14 5.03
N ASP A 440 -7.03 -9.87 6.01
CA ASP A 440 -7.69 -10.20 7.30
C ASP A 440 -7.28 -9.13 8.35
N ASP A 441 -7.84 -7.92 8.29
CA ASP A 441 -7.23 -6.68 8.84
C ASP A 441 -7.50 -6.39 10.34
N SER A 442 -6.65 -5.53 10.93
CA SER A 442 -6.73 -5.08 12.34
C SER A 442 -6.71 -3.56 12.45
N LEU A 443 -7.89 -2.94 12.44
CA LEU A 443 -8.08 -1.48 12.36
C LEU A 443 -8.52 -0.86 13.70
N ILE A 444 -7.96 0.31 14.02
CA ILE A 444 -8.36 1.18 15.13
C ILE A 444 -8.55 2.60 14.56
N GLY A 445 -9.72 3.20 14.78
CA GLY A 445 -9.94 4.63 14.54
C GLY A 445 -9.15 5.47 15.56
N GLY A 446 -9.70 5.65 16.76
CA GLY A 446 -8.98 6.21 17.89
C GLY A 446 -9.86 7.08 18.78
N GLU A 447 -9.69 8.40 18.71
CA GLU A 447 -10.61 9.39 19.27
C GLU A 447 -10.93 10.50 18.25
N GLY A 448 -11.69 10.16 17.22
CA GLY A 448 -12.34 11.09 16.29
C GLY A 448 -13.82 10.74 16.07
N SER A 449 -14.44 11.27 15.02
CA SER A 449 -15.73 10.78 14.50
C SER A 449 -15.49 10.13 13.14
N ASP A 450 -14.98 8.91 13.20
CA ASP A 450 -14.11 8.32 12.18
C ASP A 450 -14.90 7.64 11.07
N THR A 451 -14.21 7.30 9.98
CA THR A 451 -14.77 6.53 8.87
C THR A 451 -13.82 5.38 8.54
N VAL A 452 -14.10 4.20 9.09
CA VAL A 452 -13.27 2.99 8.95
C VAL A 452 -14.00 1.97 8.06
N THR A 453 -13.32 1.49 7.03
CA THR A 453 -13.75 0.35 6.20
C THR A 453 -12.72 -0.77 6.36
N GLY A 454 -13.17 -2.01 6.59
CA GLY A 454 -12.31 -3.20 6.56
C GLY A 454 -11.95 -3.51 5.11
N GLY A 455 -12.70 -4.41 4.49
CA GLY A 455 -12.74 -4.55 3.04
C GLY A 455 -13.14 -5.94 2.57
N ALA A 456 -12.20 -6.89 2.65
CA ALA A 456 -12.30 -8.17 1.94
C ALA A 456 -11.49 -9.35 2.54
N GLY A 457 -11.53 -9.53 3.87
CA GLY A 457 -11.16 -10.78 4.57
C GLY A 457 -11.90 -10.89 5.90
N ASP A 458 -11.42 -11.69 6.87
CA ASP A 458 -12.10 -11.85 8.17
C ASP A 458 -11.66 -10.72 9.16
N ASP A 459 -12.21 -9.51 9.01
CA ASP A 459 -11.66 -8.26 9.59
C ASP A 459 -11.94 -8.05 11.09
N THR A 460 -11.11 -7.21 11.75
CA THR A 460 -11.30 -6.74 13.13
C THR A 460 -11.19 -5.21 13.24
N ILE A 461 -12.29 -4.54 13.57
CA ILE A 461 -12.39 -3.08 13.65
C ILE A 461 -12.75 -2.64 15.07
N PHE A 462 -12.02 -1.65 15.60
CA PHE A 462 -12.39 -0.85 16.76
C PHE A 462 -12.62 0.60 16.32
N GLY A 463 -13.74 1.21 16.71
CA GLY A 463 -13.92 2.66 16.59
C GLY A 463 -12.98 3.38 17.55
N GLY A 464 -13.28 3.25 18.85
CA GLY A 464 -12.40 3.76 19.91
C GLY A 464 -11.03 3.08 20.03
N ILE A 465 -10.12 3.71 20.79
CA ILE A 465 -8.74 3.28 21.18
C ILE A 465 -8.57 1.85 21.80
N GLY A 466 -9.61 1.01 21.81
CA GLY A 466 -9.54 -0.40 22.13
C GLY A 466 -9.08 -0.74 23.56
N ASN A 467 -8.53 -1.95 23.75
CA ASN A 467 -8.22 -2.46 25.09
C ASN A 467 -6.71 -2.43 25.44
N PRO A 468 -6.25 -1.57 26.39
CA PRO A 468 -7.05 -0.95 27.45
C PRO A 468 -7.33 0.56 27.24
N ALA A 469 -8.62 0.89 27.12
CA ALA A 469 -9.19 2.23 27.30
C ALA A 469 -8.42 3.08 28.32
N ASP A 470 -7.95 4.25 27.88
CA ASP A 470 -7.10 5.13 28.68
C ASP A 470 -7.93 6.03 29.63
N ILE A 471 -7.46 7.25 29.92
CA ILE A 471 -8.15 8.25 30.74
C ILE A 471 -9.05 9.16 29.88
N LEU A 472 -9.16 8.86 28.59
CA LEU A 472 -9.78 9.67 27.55
C LEU A 472 -11.13 9.09 27.09
N ASN A 473 -11.25 7.78 26.84
CA ASN A 473 -12.50 7.02 26.93
C ASN A 473 -13.17 7.28 28.31
N VAL A 474 -14.32 7.99 28.33
CA VAL A 474 -14.98 8.51 29.56
C VAL A 474 -16.42 7.98 29.67
N PRO A 475 -16.63 6.73 30.12
CA PRO A 475 -17.96 6.09 30.09
C PRO A 475 -19.01 6.88 30.88
N ASP A 476 -20.14 7.26 30.25
CA ASP A 476 -21.15 8.18 30.82
C ASP A 476 -21.64 7.79 32.23
N SER A 477 -21.63 6.48 32.55
CA SER A 477 -22.06 5.85 33.80
C SER A 477 -21.96 6.72 35.08
N ALA A 478 -22.97 7.56 35.31
CA ALA A 478 -22.96 8.65 36.30
C ALA A 478 -22.95 8.20 37.79
N ASP A 479 -22.79 6.91 38.06
CA ASP A 479 -22.67 6.30 39.39
C ASP A 479 -21.21 5.93 39.77
N GLU A 480 -20.24 5.90 38.84
CA GLU A 480 -18.80 5.72 39.19
C GLU A 480 -18.10 7.04 39.60
N PRO A 481 -17.09 7.01 40.50
CA PRO A 481 -16.60 8.22 41.18
C PRO A 481 -15.25 8.75 40.65
N ALA A 482 -15.26 9.36 39.46
CA ALA A 482 -14.12 9.89 38.69
C ALA A 482 -13.46 8.84 37.76
N PRO A 483 -13.40 9.05 36.41
CA PRO A 483 -13.79 10.27 35.68
C PRO A 483 -15.31 10.59 35.73
N ALA A 484 -15.70 11.68 35.08
CA ALA A 484 -17.10 12.13 35.09
C ALA A 484 -17.95 11.21 34.17
N PRO A 485 -19.28 11.37 34.11
CA PRO A 485 -19.96 11.19 32.82
C PRO A 485 -19.25 11.98 31.74
N ASP A 486 -19.37 11.57 30.48
CA ASP A 486 -18.87 12.35 29.37
C ASP A 486 -19.47 13.78 29.36
N LEU A 487 -18.71 14.71 28.78
CA LEU A 487 -18.95 16.14 28.76
C LEU A 487 -19.23 16.67 27.35
N VAL A 488 -19.21 15.81 26.32
CA VAL A 488 -19.05 16.11 24.90
C VAL A 488 -19.84 15.19 23.93
N PRO A 489 -20.93 14.46 24.29
CA PRO A 489 -21.45 13.30 23.53
C PRO A 489 -22.02 13.76 22.18
N ASP A 490 -21.19 13.60 21.15
CA ASP A 490 -21.22 14.24 19.84
C ASP A 490 -19.79 14.24 19.19
N ASN A 491 -18.77 13.54 19.71
CA ASN A 491 -17.39 13.56 19.18
C ASN A 491 -16.71 12.21 18.92
N GLY A 492 -17.26 11.09 19.39
CA GLY A 492 -16.75 9.73 19.14
C GLY A 492 -17.64 8.94 18.18
N ARG A 493 -18.25 9.59 17.18
CA ARG A 493 -19.34 8.97 16.40
C ARG A 493 -18.87 8.48 15.06
N ASP A 494 -18.66 7.17 15.01
CA ASP A 494 -17.96 6.53 13.92
C ASP A 494 -18.91 5.98 12.86
N PHE A 495 -18.34 5.78 11.68
CA PHE A 495 -18.91 4.98 10.62
C PHE A 495 -17.98 3.80 10.35
N LEU A 496 -18.40 2.61 10.76
CA LEU A 496 -17.64 1.36 10.65
C LEU A 496 -18.35 0.44 9.65
N ASP A 497 -17.66 -0.02 8.60
CA ASP A 497 -18.19 -0.88 7.52
C ASP A 497 -17.22 -2.06 7.32
N GLY A 498 -17.60 -3.28 7.68
CA GLY A 498 -16.75 -4.48 7.61
C GLY A 498 -16.42 -4.85 6.16
N GLY A 499 -17.38 -5.48 5.48
CA GLY A 499 -17.35 -5.61 4.02
C GLY A 499 -17.73 -6.99 3.49
N ASP A 500 -16.74 -7.74 2.97
CA ASP A 500 -16.88 -9.05 2.32
C ASP A 500 -16.25 -10.19 3.19
N GLY A 501 -16.46 -10.17 4.52
CA GLY A 501 -15.81 -11.02 5.54
C GLY A 501 -16.71 -11.71 6.58
N ASP A 502 -16.16 -12.57 7.48
CA ASP A 502 -16.83 -13.05 8.74
C ASP A 502 -16.38 -12.11 9.92
N ASP A 503 -16.86 -10.86 9.94
CA ASP A 503 -16.17 -9.73 10.60
C ASP A 503 -16.39 -9.55 12.12
N VAL A 504 -15.51 -8.79 12.79
CA VAL A 504 -15.63 -8.37 14.20
C VAL A 504 -15.54 -6.85 14.32
N ILE A 505 -16.63 -6.18 14.72
CA ILE A 505 -16.67 -4.71 14.87
C ILE A 505 -17.13 -4.33 16.27
N ILE A 506 -16.42 -3.38 16.89
CA ILE A 506 -16.73 -2.80 18.21
C ILE A 506 -16.65 -1.27 18.12
N GLY A 507 -17.74 -0.56 18.45
CA GLY A 507 -17.76 0.91 18.49
C GLY A 507 -17.01 1.51 19.69
N GLU A 508 -17.52 1.17 20.89
CA GLU A 508 -17.10 1.55 22.24
C GLU A 508 -17.95 2.63 22.98
N ASP A 509 -18.06 3.89 22.51
CA ASP A 509 -18.66 5.03 23.26
C ASP A 509 -19.08 6.16 22.26
N ASP A 510 -20.26 6.81 22.45
CA ASP A 510 -20.93 7.82 21.56
C ASP A 510 -21.87 7.20 20.46
N ASP A 511 -22.80 7.97 19.84
CA ASP A 511 -23.84 7.38 18.92
C ASP A 511 -23.29 6.78 17.57
N ASP A 512 -22.92 5.50 17.52
CA ASP A 512 -22.24 4.90 16.35
C ASP A 512 -23.12 4.43 15.18
N THR A 513 -22.51 4.25 14.00
CA THR A 513 -23.10 3.60 12.82
C THR A 513 -22.24 2.43 12.33
N ILE A 514 -22.70 1.20 12.59
CA ILE A 514 -21.99 -0.04 12.24
C ILE A 514 -22.72 -0.80 11.12
N LEU A 515 -21.98 -1.20 10.09
CA LEU A 515 -22.39 -2.14 9.05
C LEU A 515 -21.46 -3.37 9.12
N GLY A 516 -22.01 -4.58 9.21
CA GLY A 516 -21.22 -5.82 9.12
C GLY A 516 -20.81 -6.05 7.66
N GLY A 517 -21.71 -6.67 6.90
CA GLY A 517 -21.60 -6.73 5.45
C GLY A 517 -22.09 -8.05 4.88
N ALA A 518 -21.20 -9.04 4.83
CA ALA A 518 -21.41 -10.23 4.00
C ALA A 518 -20.81 -11.57 4.50
N GLY A 519 -20.71 -11.79 5.81
CA GLY A 519 -20.44 -13.12 6.41
C GLY A 519 -21.18 -13.37 7.73
N ASP A 520 -20.73 -14.36 8.51
CA ASP A 520 -21.34 -14.72 9.80
C ASP A 520 -20.84 -13.75 10.94
N ASP A 521 -21.12 -12.45 10.81
CA ASP A 521 -20.48 -11.31 11.52
C ASP A 521 -20.71 -11.23 13.06
N SER A 522 -19.91 -10.40 13.75
CA SER A 522 -19.94 -10.19 15.21
C SER A 522 -19.80 -8.70 15.58
N LEU A 523 -20.93 -8.04 15.86
CA LEU A 523 -21.04 -6.58 16.07
C LEU A 523 -21.45 -6.26 17.52
N ASP A 524 -20.76 -5.30 18.15
CA ASP A 524 -21.03 -4.76 19.50
C ASP A 524 -20.97 -3.23 19.38
N GLY A 525 -22.05 -2.50 19.67
CA GLY A 525 -22.06 -1.03 19.60
C GLY A 525 -21.29 -0.43 20.77
N GLY A 526 -21.99 -0.16 21.86
CA GLY A 526 -21.38 -0.10 23.18
C GLY A 526 -22.13 0.78 24.18
N ILE A 527 -22.10 2.10 23.96
CA ILE A 527 -22.64 3.13 24.86
C ILE A 527 -23.18 4.30 24.03
N ASP A 528 -24.39 4.78 24.35
CA ASP A 528 -25.22 5.77 23.65
C ASP A 528 -25.99 5.22 22.41
N ASP A 529 -26.67 6.07 21.62
CA ASP A 529 -27.83 5.68 20.76
C ASP A 529 -27.45 5.00 19.42
N ASP A 530 -26.88 3.79 19.48
CA ASP A 530 -26.31 3.00 18.34
C ASP A 530 -27.23 2.73 17.12
N SER A 531 -26.62 2.56 15.94
CA SER A 531 -27.29 2.17 14.68
C SER A 531 -26.54 1.06 13.92
N ILE A 532 -27.00 -0.20 14.05
CA ILE A 532 -26.31 -1.39 13.52
C ILE A 532 -27.13 -2.11 12.42
N GLU A 533 -26.54 -2.42 11.26
CA GLU A 533 -27.09 -3.30 10.22
C GLU A 533 -26.10 -4.45 9.90
N GLY A 534 -26.44 -5.69 10.30
CA GLY A 534 -25.59 -6.88 10.12
C GLY A 534 -25.35 -7.18 8.64
N GLY A 535 -26.41 -7.38 7.86
CA GLY A 535 -26.32 -7.49 6.41
C GLY A 535 -26.78 -8.84 5.87
N ALA A 536 -25.85 -9.80 5.72
CA ALA A 536 -26.06 -10.96 4.85
C ALA A 536 -25.43 -12.30 5.28
N GLY A 537 -25.51 -12.70 6.56
CA GLY A 537 -25.03 -14.02 7.00
C GLY A 537 -25.84 -14.74 8.08
N ASN A 538 -25.31 -14.82 9.30
CA ASN A 538 -25.91 -15.50 10.47
C ASN A 538 -25.48 -14.71 11.73
N ASP A 539 -25.71 -13.41 11.69
CA ASP A 539 -24.89 -12.39 12.38
C ASP A 539 -25.13 -12.39 13.89
N THR A 540 -24.17 -11.90 14.68
CA THR A 540 -24.28 -11.76 16.14
C THR A 540 -24.20 -10.29 16.52
N ILE A 541 -25.31 -9.71 16.98
CA ILE A 541 -25.43 -8.27 17.23
C ILE A 541 -25.71 -8.01 18.71
N ILE A 542 -24.89 -7.17 19.34
CA ILE A 542 -25.18 -6.48 20.59
C ILE A 542 -25.34 -5.00 20.21
N GLY A 543 -26.35 -4.32 20.75
CA GLY A 543 -26.42 -2.86 20.74
C GLY A 543 -25.51 -2.31 21.83
N GLY A 544 -26.07 -1.73 22.89
CA GLY A 544 -25.24 -1.27 23.99
C GLY A 544 -25.97 -0.85 25.27
N GLN A 545 -25.66 0.35 25.72
CA GLN A 545 -26.46 1.15 26.65
C GLN A 545 -27.03 2.36 25.87
N GLY A 546 -28.22 2.25 25.27
CA GLY A 546 -28.80 3.34 24.46
C GLY A 546 -30.26 3.11 24.04
N ASP A 547 -30.86 4.02 23.27
CA ASP A 547 -32.14 3.80 22.56
C ASP A 547 -31.91 3.18 21.15
N ASP A 548 -31.08 2.12 21.08
CA ASP A 548 -30.45 1.52 19.87
C ASP A 548 -31.39 1.19 18.69
N VAL A 549 -30.84 1.12 17.47
CA VAL A 549 -31.53 0.66 16.25
C VAL A 549 -30.75 -0.47 15.58
N LEU A 550 -31.25 -1.70 15.71
CA LEU A 550 -30.57 -2.92 15.26
C LEU A 550 -31.33 -3.60 14.12
N SER A 551 -30.60 -4.00 13.08
CA SER A 551 -31.08 -4.80 11.94
C SER A 551 -30.17 -5.99 11.71
N GLY A 552 -30.73 -7.18 11.50
CA GLY A 552 -30.00 -8.33 10.94
C GLY A 552 -29.93 -8.16 9.42
N GLY A 553 -30.64 -8.99 8.64
CA GLY A 553 -31.05 -8.61 7.29
C GLY A 553 -31.50 -9.74 6.37
N ASP A 554 -30.52 -10.35 5.71
CA ASP A 554 -30.64 -11.55 4.87
C ASP A 554 -29.98 -12.74 5.60
N ASP A 555 -30.72 -13.86 5.74
CA ASP A 555 -30.30 -15.14 6.36
C ASP A 555 -30.74 -15.43 7.82
N ALA A 556 -29.96 -15.39 8.91
CA ALA A 556 -30.46 -15.90 10.22
C ALA A 556 -29.71 -15.45 11.50
N ASP A 557 -30.20 -14.38 12.14
CA ASP A 557 -29.34 -13.52 12.95
C ASP A 557 -29.64 -13.59 14.45
N THR A 558 -28.69 -13.22 15.31
CA THR A 558 -28.73 -13.40 16.78
C THR A 558 -28.48 -12.09 17.52
N PHE A 559 -29.54 -11.50 18.09
CA PHE A 559 -29.43 -10.28 18.90
C PHE A 559 -29.23 -10.63 20.38
N ILE A 560 -28.15 -10.18 21.02
CA ILE A 560 -27.84 -10.49 22.42
C ILE A 560 -28.18 -9.29 23.30
N VAL A 561 -29.30 -9.39 24.02
CA VAL A 561 -29.81 -8.32 24.90
C VAL A 561 -29.20 -8.50 26.28
N ASN A 562 -28.39 -7.54 26.75
CA ASN A 562 -27.60 -7.68 27.97
C ASN A 562 -28.33 -7.22 29.24
N ALA A 563 -27.87 -7.68 30.41
CA ALA A 563 -28.53 -7.36 31.69
C ALA A 563 -28.17 -5.98 32.27
N ASP A 564 -27.24 -5.30 31.61
CA ASP A 564 -26.72 -3.98 31.95
C ASP A 564 -27.16 -2.91 30.92
N ASP A 565 -27.92 -3.30 29.88
CA ASP A 565 -28.69 -2.37 29.03
C ASP A 565 -29.82 -1.70 29.86
N ASP A 566 -30.06 -0.41 29.62
CA ASP A 566 -31.20 0.33 30.21
C ASP A 566 -32.10 1.06 29.17
N GLY A 567 -32.08 0.57 27.94
CA GLY A 567 -32.57 1.20 26.71
C GLY A 567 -34.06 1.11 26.36
N ASN A 568 -34.40 1.64 25.17
CA ASN A 568 -35.71 1.52 24.51
C ASN A 568 -35.57 1.18 23.01
N ASP A 569 -34.57 0.35 22.74
CA ASP A 569 -34.04 -0.16 21.49
C ASP A 569 -35.07 -0.80 20.54
N THR A 570 -34.74 -0.81 19.25
CA THR A 570 -35.62 -1.25 18.15
C THR A 570 -34.94 -2.29 17.28
N ILE A 571 -35.46 -3.52 17.28
CA ILE A 571 -34.93 -4.65 16.53
C ILE A 571 -35.79 -4.98 15.31
N ALA A 572 -35.17 -5.03 14.13
CA ALA A 572 -35.68 -5.73 12.97
C ALA A 572 -34.82 -6.98 12.75
N GLY A 573 -35.42 -8.17 12.77
CA GLY A 573 -34.70 -9.40 12.39
C GLY A 573 -34.28 -9.35 10.92
N GLY A 574 -35.17 -9.76 10.04
CA GLY A 574 -34.96 -9.58 8.61
C GLY A 574 -36.19 -9.83 7.75
N ALA A 575 -35.95 -10.13 6.48
CA ALA A 575 -36.91 -10.79 5.59
C ALA A 575 -36.23 -11.51 4.40
N GLY A 576 -34.89 -11.54 4.38
CA GLY A 576 -34.07 -12.05 3.30
C GLY A 576 -33.53 -13.46 3.55
N GLY A 577 -32.81 -14.02 2.58
CA GLY A 577 -32.12 -15.29 2.76
C GLY A 577 -32.97 -16.46 3.26
N PHE A 578 -32.59 -17.00 4.43
CA PHE A 578 -33.22 -18.05 5.21
C PHE A 578 -34.13 -17.58 6.36
N ASP A 579 -34.25 -16.25 6.61
CA ASP A 579 -35.31 -15.55 7.36
C ASP A 579 -35.78 -16.28 8.64
N VAL A 580 -34.91 -16.45 9.66
CA VAL A 580 -35.32 -16.84 11.04
C VAL A 580 -34.33 -16.39 12.13
N ASP A 581 -34.71 -15.37 12.87
CA ASP A 581 -33.79 -14.66 13.77
C ASP A 581 -34.06 -14.98 15.26
N GLU A 582 -33.09 -14.73 16.13
CA GLU A 582 -33.06 -15.17 17.53
C GLU A 582 -32.50 -14.11 18.51
N ILE A 583 -33.40 -13.39 19.18
CA ILE A 583 -33.09 -12.59 20.37
C ILE A 583 -32.71 -13.53 21.54
N ASP A 584 -31.46 -13.46 22.03
CA ASP A 584 -31.07 -14.02 23.32
C ASP A 584 -31.48 -13.08 24.47
N VAL A 585 -31.93 -13.70 25.54
CA VAL A 585 -32.47 -13.11 26.78
C VAL A 585 -31.92 -13.86 28.01
N SER A 586 -30.85 -14.66 27.85
CA SER A 586 -30.29 -15.57 28.85
C SER A 586 -29.60 -14.85 30.01
N THR A 587 -29.10 -13.64 29.75
CA THR A 587 -28.48 -12.67 30.66
C THR A 587 -29.51 -11.98 31.56
N LEU A 588 -30.65 -11.55 31.00
CA LEU A 588 -31.72 -10.72 31.59
C LEU A 588 -32.38 -11.25 32.88
N GLY A 589 -32.02 -12.45 33.34
CA GLY A 589 -32.49 -12.99 34.61
C GLY A 589 -33.88 -13.64 34.55
N THR A 590 -34.78 -13.29 35.48
CA THR A 590 -36.02 -14.04 35.71
C THR A 590 -37.24 -13.36 35.09
N PHE A 591 -37.73 -13.92 33.97
CA PHE A 591 -39.02 -13.57 33.37
C PHE A 591 -40.14 -13.45 34.42
N GLY A 592 -40.91 -12.37 34.36
CA GLY A 592 -42.01 -12.07 35.29
C GLY A 592 -41.60 -11.27 36.53
N THR A 593 -40.32 -11.24 36.86
CA THR A 593 -39.74 -10.42 37.94
C THR A 593 -38.81 -9.33 37.39
N ASP A 594 -37.90 -9.71 36.49
CA ASP A 594 -36.81 -8.86 35.97
C ASP A 594 -37.09 -8.38 34.52
N TRP A 595 -37.83 -9.14 33.71
CA TRP A 595 -38.33 -8.73 32.38
C TRP A 595 -39.65 -9.42 32.03
N THR A 596 -40.40 -8.93 31.04
CA THR A 596 -41.64 -9.55 30.52
C THR A 596 -41.82 -9.34 29.02
N LEU A 597 -42.68 -10.15 28.39
CA LEU A 597 -43.03 -10.04 26.97
C LEU A 597 -44.45 -9.48 26.81
N GLU A 598 -44.61 -8.35 26.13
CA GLU A 598 -45.89 -7.65 25.88
C GLU A 598 -46.22 -7.53 24.37
N ASN A 599 -47.45 -7.12 24.08
CA ASN A 599 -48.03 -6.76 22.78
C ASN A 599 -47.96 -7.76 21.60
N VAL A 600 -47.28 -8.90 21.76
CA VAL A 600 -46.98 -9.91 20.73
C VAL A 600 -48.09 -10.14 19.70
N THR A 601 -47.77 -9.91 18.43
CA THR A 601 -48.59 -10.24 17.27
C THR A 601 -47.80 -11.08 16.26
N PRO A 602 -48.38 -12.10 15.62
CA PRO A 602 -47.81 -12.64 14.39
C PRO A 602 -47.72 -11.53 13.35
N ASP A 603 -46.66 -11.56 12.55
CA ASP A 603 -46.35 -10.54 11.55
C ASP A 603 -47.47 -10.34 10.50
N GLY A 604 -47.28 -9.32 9.67
CA GLY A 604 -48.20 -9.01 8.57
C GLY A 604 -47.93 -9.76 7.26
N ASP A 605 -46.90 -10.60 7.20
CA ASP A 605 -46.15 -10.82 5.98
C ASP A 605 -46.51 -12.10 5.22
N THR A 606 -45.84 -12.27 4.08
CA THR A 606 -46.20 -13.28 3.06
C THR A 606 -45.01 -14.11 2.59
N GLY A 607 -43.97 -14.17 3.44
CA GLY A 607 -42.73 -14.91 3.26
C GLY A 607 -42.85 -16.43 3.31
N GLN A 608 -41.72 -17.10 3.57
CA GLN A 608 -41.67 -18.56 3.68
C GLN A 608 -41.79 -19.03 5.13
N PHE A 609 -41.21 -18.23 6.04
CA PHE A 609 -41.43 -18.23 7.49
C PHE A 609 -42.46 -17.13 7.82
N ALA A 610 -42.79 -16.95 9.10
CA ALA A 610 -43.77 -15.95 9.57
C ALA A 610 -43.56 -15.68 11.06
N GLY A 611 -42.82 -14.63 11.37
CA GLY A 611 -42.39 -14.29 12.72
C GLY A 611 -43.49 -13.65 13.58
N ILE A 612 -43.04 -13.17 14.73
CA ILE A 612 -43.80 -12.31 15.64
C ILE A 612 -43.15 -10.93 15.76
N ASP A 613 -43.99 -9.90 15.78
CA ASP A 613 -43.71 -8.59 16.35
C ASP A 613 -44.00 -8.64 17.86
N GLY A 614 -43.34 -7.81 18.66
CA GLY A 614 -43.66 -7.66 20.07
C GLY A 614 -42.74 -6.71 20.83
N ASP A 615 -42.98 -6.60 22.13
CA ASP A 615 -42.20 -5.73 23.01
C ASP A 615 -41.61 -6.58 24.14
N LEU A 616 -40.31 -6.48 24.40
CA LEU A 616 -39.68 -6.95 25.62
C LEU A 616 -39.63 -5.76 26.59
N VAL A 617 -40.04 -5.99 27.85
CA VAL A 617 -40.24 -4.92 28.84
C VAL A 617 -39.44 -5.25 30.10
N PHE A 618 -38.37 -4.49 30.35
CA PHE A 618 -37.49 -4.64 31.52
C PHE A 618 -38.18 -4.12 32.80
N LEU A 619 -37.85 -4.69 33.97
CA LEU A 619 -38.58 -4.46 35.22
C LEU A 619 -37.67 -4.26 36.45
N ASP A 620 -38.07 -3.36 37.34
CA ASP A 620 -37.36 -2.98 38.58
C ASP A 620 -37.29 -4.09 39.67
N GLY A 621 -37.55 -5.36 39.36
CA GLY A 621 -37.69 -6.45 40.34
C GLY A 621 -38.92 -6.32 41.26
N LYS A 622 -39.82 -5.36 40.99
CA LYS A 622 -41.07 -5.10 41.73
C LYS A 622 -42.26 -4.89 40.78
N GLY A 623 -42.06 -5.01 39.47
CA GLY A 623 -43.08 -4.85 38.43
C GLY A 623 -43.36 -3.39 38.04
N GLY A 624 -42.37 -2.51 38.17
CA GLY A 624 -42.32 -1.23 37.44
C GLY A 624 -41.37 -1.34 36.25
N GLU A 625 -41.83 -0.92 35.07
CA GLU A 625 -41.08 -0.81 33.82
C GLU A 625 -39.83 0.08 33.99
N THR A 626 -38.69 -0.35 33.43
CA THR A 626 -37.42 0.39 33.41
C THR A 626 -37.06 0.87 32.00
N GLY A 627 -37.03 -0.04 31.02
CA GLY A 627 -36.82 0.21 29.58
C GLY A 627 -37.66 -0.74 28.71
N ARG A 628 -37.54 -0.66 27.37
CA ARG A 628 -38.35 -1.46 26.42
C ARG A 628 -37.74 -1.61 25.01
N LEU A 629 -37.09 -2.74 24.78
CA LEU A 629 -36.81 -3.29 23.45
C LEU A 629 -38.12 -3.59 22.67
N SER A 630 -38.19 -3.13 21.42
CA SER A 630 -39.31 -3.33 20.50
C SER A 630 -38.87 -4.09 19.23
N PHE A 631 -39.40 -5.29 18.98
CA PHE A 631 -38.91 -6.17 17.91
C PHE A 631 -39.94 -6.53 16.82
N THR A 632 -39.42 -6.92 15.64
CA THR A 632 -40.19 -7.48 14.51
C THR A 632 -39.53 -8.73 13.92
N ASN A 633 -40.34 -9.70 13.45
CA ASN A 633 -39.99 -10.93 12.69
C ASN A 633 -39.22 -12.10 13.41
N ILE A 634 -39.74 -12.70 14.51
CA ILE A 634 -39.05 -13.78 15.34
C ILE A 634 -39.91 -15.10 15.57
N GLU A 635 -39.45 -16.39 15.83
CA GLU A 635 -40.34 -17.64 15.89
C GLU A 635 -39.87 -18.95 16.77
N ILE A 636 -40.65 -20.07 17.12
CA ILE A 636 -40.42 -21.18 18.21
C ILE A 636 -40.88 -22.77 17.98
N ILE A 637 -40.80 -23.86 18.83
CA ILE A 637 -40.81 -25.39 18.48
C ILE A 637 -41.97 -26.50 18.79
N CYS A 638 -42.65 -27.27 17.86
CA CYS A 638 -43.91 -28.14 18.10
C CYS A 638 -43.99 -29.75 18.04
N PHE A 639 -45.14 -30.45 18.41
CA PHE A 639 -45.59 -31.91 18.17
C PHE A 639 -47.13 -32.14 17.85
N THR A 640 -47.68 -33.36 17.52
CA THR A 640 -49.16 -33.64 17.31
C THR A 640 -49.84 -34.80 18.14
N PRO A 641 -51.20 -34.85 18.31
CA PRO A 641 -51.95 -35.92 18.98
C PRO A 641 -51.87 -37.30 18.36
N GLY A 642 -52.03 -38.32 19.20
CA GLY A 642 -51.92 -39.72 18.83
C GLY A 642 -50.48 -40.24 18.95
N THR A 643 -49.49 -39.34 18.89
CA THR A 643 -48.08 -39.64 19.19
C THR A 643 -47.97 -40.28 20.57
N ARG A 644 -47.29 -41.43 20.68
CA ARG A 644 -47.12 -42.17 21.94
C ARG A 644 -45.79 -41.83 22.60
N ILE A 645 -45.82 -41.04 23.66
CA ILE A 645 -44.65 -40.80 24.49
C ILE A 645 -44.49 -41.96 25.47
N ALA A 646 -43.28 -42.49 25.62
CA ALA A 646 -43.01 -43.51 26.61
C ALA A 646 -42.96 -42.94 28.03
N THR A 647 -43.61 -43.60 28.98
CA THR A 647 -43.51 -43.29 30.42
C THR A 647 -43.01 -44.52 31.20
N PRO A 648 -42.54 -44.38 32.46
CA PRO A 648 -42.21 -45.51 33.33
C PRO A 648 -43.37 -46.50 33.57
N ARG A 649 -44.61 -46.13 33.21
CA ARG A 649 -45.83 -46.94 33.35
C ARG A 649 -46.29 -47.58 32.02
N GLY A 650 -45.55 -47.34 30.93
CA GLY A 650 -45.90 -47.71 29.55
C GLY A 650 -46.14 -46.48 28.67
N GLU A 651 -46.42 -46.69 27.40
CA GLU A 651 -46.71 -45.60 26.46
C GLU A 651 -48.04 -44.90 26.76
N VAL A 652 -48.04 -43.57 26.68
CA VAL A 652 -49.19 -42.69 26.88
C VAL A 652 -49.35 -41.80 25.63
N PRO A 653 -50.58 -41.57 25.13
CA PRO A 653 -50.80 -40.60 24.06
C PRO A 653 -50.45 -39.19 24.55
N VAL A 654 -49.75 -38.40 23.75
CA VAL A 654 -49.33 -37.05 24.15
C VAL A 654 -50.52 -36.18 24.58
N GLU A 655 -51.68 -36.34 23.93
CA GLU A 655 -52.95 -35.66 24.27
C GLU A 655 -53.58 -36.08 25.63
N HIS A 656 -52.93 -36.95 26.39
CA HIS A 656 -53.30 -37.36 27.75
C HIS A 656 -52.19 -37.12 28.78
N LEU A 657 -51.11 -36.44 28.41
CA LEU A 657 -50.09 -35.96 29.35
C LEU A 657 -50.52 -34.63 29.98
N THR A 658 -49.75 -34.20 30.96
CA THR A 658 -49.89 -32.94 31.71
C THR A 658 -48.56 -32.65 32.40
N ALA A 659 -48.31 -31.40 32.79
CA ALA A 659 -47.29 -31.09 33.79
C ALA A 659 -47.48 -31.99 35.03
N GLY A 660 -46.39 -32.50 35.58
CA GLY A 660 -46.36 -33.46 36.70
C GLY A 660 -46.54 -34.94 36.32
N ASP A 661 -46.66 -35.30 35.03
CA ASP A 661 -46.47 -36.68 34.58
C ASP A 661 -45.01 -36.92 34.15
N THR A 662 -44.53 -38.17 34.27
CA THR A 662 -43.12 -38.52 34.02
C THR A 662 -42.92 -39.27 32.70
N VAL A 663 -41.94 -38.83 31.91
CA VAL A 663 -41.58 -39.38 30.59
C VAL A 663 -40.26 -40.15 30.64
N LEU A 664 -40.04 -41.04 29.67
CA LEU A 664 -38.75 -41.70 29.45
C LEU A 664 -37.97 -40.90 28.41
N THR A 665 -36.80 -40.43 28.82
CA THR A 665 -35.89 -39.63 28.01
C THR A 665 -34.61 -40.42 27.72
N ARG A 666 -33.83 -39.95 26.76
CA ARG A 666 -32.61 -40.62 26.31
C ARG A 666 -31.43 -40.38 27.24
N ASP A 667 -31.34 -39.16 27.77
CA ASP A 667 -30.08 -38.61 28.27
C ASP A 667 -30.04 -38.56 29.80
N ASN A 668 -31.01 -37.92 30.45
CA ASN A 668 -31.12 -37.98 31.93
C ASN A 668 -32.14 -39.02 32.45
N GLY A 669 -32.75 -39.80 31.56
CA GLY A 669 -33.42 -41.08 31.85
C GLY A 669 -34.93 -40.99 32.11
N VAL A 670 -35.36 -40.50 33.27
CA VAL A 670 -36.79 -40.33 33.59
C VAL A 670 -37.01 -38.96 34.22
N GLN A 671 -37.65 -38.07 33.47
CA GLN A 671 -37.92 -36.69 33.87
C GLN A 671 -39.41 -36.44 34.05
N GLU A 672 -39.73 -35.39 34.82
CA GLU A 672 -41.08 -34.87 34.99
C GLU A 672 -41.35 -33.76 33.96
N ILE A 673 -42.55 -33.74 33.41
CA ILE A 673 -42.99 -32.68 32.50
C ILE A 673 -43.22 -31.42 33.35
N ALA A 674 -42.47 -30.36 33.06
CA ALA A 674 -42.62 -29.05 33.69
C ALA A 674 -43.84 -28.29 33.14
N TRP A 675 -44.01 -28.30 31.81
CA TRP A 675 -45.06 -27.54 31.12
C TRP A 675 -45.74 -28.36 30.00
N TYR A 676 -47.01 -28.06 29.68
CA TYR A 676 -47.79 -28.69 28.60
C TYR A 676 -48.84 -27.72 28.01
N GLY A 677 -48.97 -27.67 26.68
CA GLY A 677 -49.95 -26.83 25.95
C GLY A 677 -50.50 -27.46 24.66
N GLN A 678 -51.56 -26.88 24.08
CA GLN A 678 -52.19 -27.38 22.84
C GLN A 678 -53.02 -26.34 22.02
N THR A 679 -52.88 -26.30 20.69
CA THR A 679 -53.75 -25.53 19.76
C THR A 679 -54.25 -26.33 18.56
N GLY A 680 -55.49 -26.09 18.15
CA GLY A 680 -56.14 -26.77 17.03
C GLY A 680 -56.08 -26.00 15.72
N LEU A 681 -55.56 -26.63 14.65
CA LEU A 681 -55.59 -26.13 13.28
C LEU A 681 -56.59 -26.91 12.42
N ASN A 682 -57.23 -26.24 11.46
CA ASN A 682 -58.26 -26.78 10.59
C ASN A 682 -57.91 -26.65 9.09
N ALA A 683 -58.72 -27.25 8.20
CA ALA A 683 -58.50 -27.21 6.75
C ALA A 683 -58.45 -25.79 6.13
N ALA A 684 -58.97 -24.76 6.79
CA ALA A 684 -58.77 -23.37 6.38
C ALA A 684 -57.40 -22.82 6.82
N ASP A 685 -56.90 -23.22 8.00
CA ASP A 685 -55.57 -22.81 8.48
C ASP A 685 -54.50 -23.35 7.54
N PHE A 686 -54.52 -24.65 7.22
CA PHE A 686 -53.61 -25.26 6.22
C PHE A 686 -53.82 -24.78 4.77
N GLN A 687 -54.82 -23.92 4.51
CA GLN A 687 -54.99 -23.24 3.22
C GLN A 687 -54.47 -21.79 3.24
N ALA A 688 -54.30 -21.20 4.42
CA ALA A 688 -53.64 -19.91 4.60
C ALA A 688 -52.13 -20.10 4.86
N ARG A 689 -51.79 -21.01 5.77
CA ARG A 689 -50.45 -21.36 6.27
C ARG A 689 -50.09 -22.79 5.83
N PRO A 690 -49.64 -23.00 4.57
CA PRO A 690 -49.35 -24.33 4.05
C PRO A 690 -48.02 -24.91 4.54
N HIS A 691 -47.09 -24.09 5.06
CA HIS A 691 -45.86 -24.60 5.69
C HIS A 691 -46.22 -25.52 6.88
N LEU A 692 -47.18 -25.13 7.73
CA LEU A 692 -47.70 -25.87 8.90
C LEU A 692 -48.35 -27.23 8.59
N ALA A 693 -48.40 -27.68 7.33
CA ALA A 693 -49.01 -28.96 6.98
C ALA A 693 -48.18 -30.14 7.53
N PRO A 694 -48.71 -30.96 8.48
CA PRO A 694 -47.89 -31.91 9.25
C PRO A 694 -47.09 -32.91 8.40
N VAL A 695 -45.88 -33.27 8.85
CA VAL A 695 -45.07 -34.32 8.21
C VAL A 695 -45.43 -35.70 8.77
N LEU A 696 -45.74 -36.64 7.87
CA LEU A 696 -45.95 -38.05 8.17
C LEU A 696 -44.64 -38.83 7.98
N ILE A 697 -44.05 -39.26 9.08
CA ILE A 697 -42.93 -40.20 9.12
C ILE A 697 -43.51 -41.62 9.26
N ARG A 698 -43.43 -42.45 8.22
CA ARG A 698 -43.97 -43.82 8.29
C ARG A 698 -43.12 -44.75 9.16
N ALA A 699 -43.75 -45.82 9.63
CA ALA A 699 -43.08 -46.89 10.38
C ALA A 699 -41.81 -47.39 9.66
N GLY A 700 -40.67 -47.37 10.36
CA GLY A 700 -39.36 -47.81 9.85
C GLY A 700 -38.64 -46.85 8.89
N ALA A 701 -39.14 -45.62 8.70
CA ALA A 701 -38.57 -44.67 7.73
C ALA A 701 -37.24 -44.03 8.15
N LEU A 702 -36.90 -43.99 9.46
CA LEU A 702 -35.68 -43.39 10.00
C LEU A 702 -34.51 -44.39 10.12
N GLY A 703 -34.65 -45.59 9.57
CA GLY A 703 -33.70 -46.69 9.78
C GLY A 703 -33.92 -47.42 11.10
N GLY A 704 -33.16 -48.50 11.35
CA GLY A 704 -33.26 -49.33 12.57
C GLY A 704 -34.59 -50.10 12.79
N GLY A 705 -35.65 -49.75 12.06
CA GLY A 705 -37.04 -50.13 12.38
C GLY A 705 -37.84 -48.99 13.03
N LEU A 706 -37.30 -47.77 13.08
CA LEU A 706 -37.89 -46.60 13.74
C LEU A 706 -38.51 -45.61 12.72
N PRO A 707 -39.54 -44.83 13.11
CA PRO A 707 -40.40 -45.06 14.28
C PRO A 707 -41.08 -46.43 14.19
N GLU A 708 -41.53 -46.99 15.31
CA GLU A 708 -42.15 -48.33 15.30
C GLU A 708 -43.52 -48.36 14.59
N ARG A 709 -44.09 -47.18 14.33
CA ARG A 709 -45.40 -46.93 13.74
C ARG A 709 -45.40 -45.60 12.98
N ASP A 710 -46.42 -45.34 12.19
CA ASP A 710 -46.58 -44.06 11.49
C ASP A 710 -46.77 -42.92 12.51
N MET A 711 -45.82 -42.00 12.57
CA MET A 711 -45.81 -40.79 13.40
C MET A 711 -46.26 -39.58 12.56
N LEU A 712 -46.98 -38.64 13.16
CA LEU A 712 -47.35 -37.36 12.55
C LEU A 712 -46.80 -36.22 13.41
N VAL A 713 -46.00 -35.36 12.84
CA VAL A 713 -45.31 -34.28 13.56
C VAL A 713 -45.49 -32.94 12.84
N SER A 714 -45.16 -31.88 13.59
CA SER A 714 -44.80 -30.58 13.05
C SER A 714 -43.80 -30.75 11.88
N PRO A 715 -43.84 -29.95 10.81
CA PRO A 715 -42.84 -30.02 9.76
C PRO A 715 -41.44 -29.77 10.30
N GLN A 716 -41.33 -28.87 11.26
CA GLN A 716 -40.04 -28.44 11.76
C GLN A 716 -39.45 -29.49 12.73
N HIS A 717 -40.28 -30.13 13.57
CA HIS A 717 -39.94 -31.12 14.62
C HIS A 717 -38.70 -31.98 14.35
N ARG A 718 -37.67 -31.84 15.20
CA ARG A 718 -36.41 -32.61 15.08
C ARG A 718 -36.54 -34.03 15.61
N VAL A 719 -36.05 -34.98 14.81
CA VAL A 719 -35.99 -36.41 15.14
C VAL A 719 -34.52 -36.87 15.12
N LEU A 720 -34.15 -37.73 16.08
CA LEU A 720 -32.78 -38.24 16.19
C LEU A 720 -32.55 -39.37 15.17
N VAL A 721 -31.70 -39.12 14.19
CA VAL A 721 -31.34 -40.06 13.13
C VAL A 721 -30.01 -40.71 13.46
N SER A 722 -30.02 -42.01 13.79
CA SER A 722 -28.79 -42.81 13.95
C SER A 722 -28.52 -43.64 12.70
N SER A 723 -27.34 -43.47 12.10
CA SER A 723 -26.95 -44.22 10.89
C SER A 723 -25.43 -44.31 10.70
N GLU A 724 -24.98 -45.34 9.98
CA GLU A 724 -23.58 -45.44 9.52
C GLU A 724 -23.21 -44.35 8.49
N LYS A 725 -24.20 -43.66 7.89
CA LYS A 725 -23.96 -42.48 7.04
C LYS A 725 -23.60 -41.25 7.88
N ALA A 726 -24.33 -40.98 8.96
CA ALA A 726 -24.06 -39.82 9.82
C ALA A 726 -22.62 -39.88 10.35
N ALA A 727 -22.23 -41.06 10.85
CA ALA A 727 -20.88 -41.36 11.35
C ALA A 727 -19.77 -41.39 10.28
N TYR A 728 -20.09 -41.05 9.03
CA TYR A 728 -19.15 -40.94 7.91
C TYR A 728 -19.11 -39.53 7.32
N TYR A 729 -20.20 -38.77 7.42
CA TYR A 729 -20.30 -37.40 6.90
C TYR A 729 -20.11 -36.30 7.96
N PHE A 730 -20.40 -36.58 9.23
CA PHE A 730 -20.44 -35.58 10.31
C PHE A 730 -19.68 -36.01 11.59
N ASP A 731 -18.90 -37.10 11.50
CA ASP A 731 -18.27 -37.91 12.59
C ASP A 731 -19.20 -38.39 13.74
N GLU A 732 -20.38 -37.79 13.90
CA GLU A 732 -21.39 -38.18 14.87
C GLU A 732 -22.28 -39.36 14.44
N ARG A 733 -22.60 -40.25 15.40
CA ARG A 733 -23.41 -41.46 15.14
C ARG A 733 -24.91 -41.25 15.24
N GLU A 734 -25.34 -40.14 15.84
CA GLU A 734 -26.74 -39.83 16.16
C GLU A 734 -26.91 -38.31 16.09
N VAL A 735 -27.61 -37.83 15.06
CA VAL A 735 -27.75 -36.39 14.77
C VAL A 735 -29.22 -35.99 14.77
N LEU A 736 -29.54 -34.75 15.14
CA LEU A 736 -30.90 -34.22 15.11
C LEU A 736 -31.23 -33.68 13.71
N VAL A 737 -32.40 -34.03 13.18
CA VAL A 737 -32.82 -33.59 11.84
C VAL A 737 -34.30 -33.21 11.83
N ALA A 738 -34.61 -32.01 11.34
CA ALA A 738 -35.96 -31.50 11.18
C ALA A 738 -36.79 -32.39 10.24
N ALA A 739 -38.06 -32.66 10.57
CA ALA A 739 -38.91 -33.57 9.79
C ALA A 739 -39.10 -33.11 8.33
N LYS A 740 -39.08 -31.78 8.08
CA LYS A 740 -39.08 -31.11 6.77
C LYS A 740 -37.90 -31.56 5.91
N HIS A 741 -36.70 -31.64 6.48
CA HIS A 741 -35.46 -32.00 5.80
C HIS A 741 -35.39 -33.51 5.46
N LEU A 742 -36.25 -34.33 6.08
CA LEU A 742 -36.35 -35.76 5.80
C LEU A 742 -37.43 -36.13 4.75
N VAL A 743 -38.17 -35.16 4.18
CA VAL A 743 -39.27 -35.41 3.23
C VAL A 743 -38.75 -35.98 1.90
N ASN A 744 -38.91 -37.29 1.72
CA ASN A 744 -38.45 -38.04 0.55
C ASN A 744 -39.57 -38.45 -0.44
N GLY A 745 -40.78 -37.91 -0.25
CA GLY A 745 -41.93 -38.14 -1.13
C GLY A 745 -42.52 -39.56 -1.10
N THR A 746 -41.92 -40.51 -0.36
CA THR A 746 -42.28 -41.95 -0.44
C THR A 746 -42.57 -42.56 0.94
N THR A 747 -41.61 -42.55 1.87
CA THR A 747 -41.78 -43.02 3.25
C THR A 747 -42.01 -41.87 4.24
N ILE A 748 -41.42 -40.70 3.98
CA ILE A 748 -41.63 -39.46 4.75
C ILE A 748 -42.26 -38.43 3.81
N VAL A 749 -43.41 -37.88 4.19
CA VAL A 749 -44.21 -37.00 3.32
C VAL A 749 -44.91 -35.90 4.12
N GLN A 750 -44.82 -34.65 3.66
CA GLN A 750 -45.72 -33.59 4.11
C GLN A 750 -47.17 -33.96 3.74
N LYS A 751 -48.12 -33.74 4.67
CA LYS A 751 -49.44 -34.35 4.61
C LYS A 751 -50.52 -33.39 5.17
N PRO A 752 -51.12 -32.55 4.30
CA PRO A 752 -52.30 -31.78 4.66
C PRO A 752 -53.42 -32.68 5.19
N VAL A 753 -53.94 -32.35 6.37
CA VAL A 753 -55.03 -33.08 7.05
C VAL A 753 -56.27 -32.17 7.20
N PRO A 754 -57.49 -32.71 7.33
CA PRO A 754 -58.70 -31.87 7.46
C PRO A 754 -58.74 -31.02 8.74
N GLN A 755 -57.98 -31.44 9.75
CA GLN A 755 -57.70 -30.73 11.01
C GLN A 755 -56.57 -31.50 11.72
N THR A 756 -55.78 -30.79 12.52
CA THR A 756 -54.91 -31.39 13.55
C THR A 756 -55.03 -30.58 14.83
N THR A 757 -54.43 -31.09 15.90
CA THR A 757 -53.99 -30.24 17.01
C THR A 757 -52.46 -30.30 16.98
N TYR A 758 -51.79 -29.21 17.29
CA TYR A 758 -50.41 -29.26 17.71
C TYR A 758 -50.40 -29.20 19.25
N ILE A 759 -49.43 -29.87 19.85
CA ILE A 759 -49.24 -30.09 21.29
C ILE A 759 -47.74 -29.94 21.53
N HIS A 760 -47.34 -29.35 22.64
CA HIS A 760 -45.96 -29.39 23.08
C HIS A 760 -45.90 -29.62 24.59
N PHE A 761 -44.76 -30.11 25.08
CA PHE A 761 -44.50 -30.29 26.50
C PHE A 761 -42.99 -30.23 26.75
N MET A 762 -42.58 -29.51 27.79
CA MET A 762 -41.18 -29.34 28.17
C MET A 762 -40.89 -30.10 29.45
N CYS A 763 -39.66 -30.60 29.62
CA CYS A 763 -39.17 -31.15 30.88
C CYS A 763 -38.48 -30.03 31.70
N GLU A 764 -37.98 -30.33 32.90
CA GLU A 764 -37.11 -29.39 33.67
C GLU A 764 -35.72 -29.18 33.01
N ARG A 765 -35.46 -29.77 31.84
CA ARG A 765 -34.19 -29.82 31.09
C ARG A 765 -34.46 -30.08 29.60
N HIS A 766 -33.49 -29.80 28.72
CA HIS A 766 -33.47 -30.35 27.36
C HIS A 766 -33.44 -31.88 27.41
N GLU A 767 -34.38 -32.52 26.71
CA GLU A 767 -34.48 -33.98 26.70
C GLU A 767 -34.91 -34.51 25.32
N VAL A 768 -34.20 -35.53 24.85
CA VAL A 768 -34.67 -36.33 23.72
C VAL A 768 -35.63 -37.41 24.25
N VAL A 769 -36.93 -37.24 24.00
CA VAL A 769 -38.01 -38.13 24.45
C VAL A 769 -38.23 -39.30 23.49
N LEU A 770 -38.72 -40.44 24.00
CA LEU A 770 -39.10 -41.59 23.17
C LEU A 770 -40.56 -41.43 22.69
N SER A 771 -40.75 -40.97 21.45
CA SER A 771 -42.05 -40.73 20.81
C SER A 771 -42.31 -41.73 19.66
N ASP A 772 -43.42 -42.46 19.71
CA ASP A 772 -43.80 -43.54 18.77
C ASP A 772 -42.71 -44.60 18.48
N GLY A 773 -41.78 -44.74 19.43
CA GLY A 773 -40.63 -45.63 19.37
C GLY A 773 -39.38 -45.04 18.71
N ALA A 774 -39.45 -43.84 18.13
CA ALA A 774 -38.28 -43.05 17.74
C ALA A 774 -37.88 -42.08 18.86
N TRP A 775 -36.65 -41.60 18.81
CA TRP A 775 -36.14 -40.57 19.71
C TRP A 775 -36.34 -39.21 19.05
N THR A 776 -37.05 -38.29 19.69
CA THR A 776 -37.36 -36.96 19.15
C THR A 776 -37.25 -35.91 20.24
N GLU A 777 -37.11 -34.65 19.84
CA GLU A 777 -36.79 -33.56 20.76
C GLU A 777 -38.03 -33.03 21.49
N SER A 778 -37.91 -32.70 22.79
CA SER A 778 -38.98 -32.02 23.54
C SER A 778 -38.75 -30.53 23.80
N PHE A 779 -37.66 -29.96 23.27
CA PHE A 779 -37.24 -28.55 23.41
C PHE A 779 -37.14 -27.99 24.86
N GLN A 780 -36.39 -26.90 24.97
CA GLN A 780 -36.39 -25.95 26.08
C GLN A 780 -35.90 -24.60 25.52
N PRO A 781 -36.61 -23.48 25.74
CA PRO A 781 -36.09 -22.14 25.47
C PRO A 781 -35.11 -21.76 26.59
N GLY A 782 -33.84 -22.13 26.42
CA GLY A 782 -32.79 -21.89 27.41
C GLY A 782 -31.74 -22.98 27.44
N ASP A 783 -30.82 -22.91 26.48
CA ASP A 783 -29.41 -22.62 26.76
C ASP A 783 -28.71 -22.31 25.42
N PHE A 784 -28.14 -21.11 25.29
CA PHE A 784 -27.26 -20.78 24.19
C PHE A 784 -25.92 -21.48 24.39
N SER A 785 -25.55 -22.34 23.44
CA SER A 785 -24.19 -22.88 23.34
C SER A 785 -23.94 -23.34 21.91
N LEU A 786 -23.27 -22.48 21.13
CA LEU A 786 -22.52 -22.71 19.89
C LEU A 786 -22.79 -24.01 19.10
N GLN A 787 -23.13 -23.85 17.82
CA GLN A 787 -23.29 -24.88 16.79
C GLN A 787 -24.64 -25.65 16.76
N GLY A 788 -25.67 -24.96 16.26
CA GLY A 788 -26.65 -25.60 15.38
C GLY A 788 -28.02 -25.90 15.98
N ILE A 789 -28.84 -24.86 16.10
CA ILE A 789 -30.30 -24.96 16.27
C ILE A 789 -30.93 -24.33 15.02
N ASP A 790 -31.38 -25.16 14.07
CA ASP A 790 -32.28 -24.77 12.95
C ASP A 790 -33.46 -23.95 13.48
N ALA A 791 -33.31 -22.62 13.53
CA ALA A 791 -34.08 -21.66 12.74
C ALA A 791 -35.53 -22.11 12.65
N GLY A 792 -36.06 -22.58 11.51
CA GLY A 792 -37.49 -22.93 11.47
C GLY A 792 -37.98 -24.00 12.47
N LEU A 793 -37.15 -24.80 13.16
CA LEU A 793 -37.63 -25.52 14.37
C LEU A 793 -38.16 -24.50 15.39
N ARG A 794 -37.42 -23.41 15.63
CA ARG A 794 -37.94 -22.10 16.02
C ARG A 794 -38.90 -21.53 14.92
N ALA A 795 -40.14 -22.04 14.90
CA ALA A 795 -41.32 -21.44 14.27
C ALA A 795 -42.63 -21.61 15.10
N GLU A 796 -43.18 -22.78 14.90
CA GLU A 796 -44.42 -23.37 15.36
C GLU A 796 -44.80 -23.37 16.88
N ILE A 797 -43.98 -23.04 17.92
CA ILE A 797 -44.47 -23.04 19.34
C ILE A 797 -45.41 -21.89 19.63
N LEU A 798 -44.99 -20.62 19.54
CA LEU A 798 -45.80 -19.56 20.17
C LEU A 798 -47.03 -19.23 19.32
N GLU A 799 -46.97 -19.49 18.02
CA GLU A 799 -48.13 -19.57 17.13
C GLU A 799 -49.20 -20.58 17.62
N LEU A 800 -48.79 -21.57 18.44
CA LEU A 800 -49.62 -22.69 18.87
C LEU A 800 -49.77 -22.83 20.40
N PHE A 801 -48.92 -22.24 21.24
CA PHE A 801 -49.05 -22.20 22.71
C PHE A 801 -48.59 -20.84 23.28
N PRO A 802 -49.37 -19.77 23.11
CA PRO A 802 -49.06 -18.46 23.70
C PRO A 802 -48.93 -18.48 25.23
N GLU A 803 -49.39 -19.54 25.91
CA GLU A 803 -49.25 -19.72 27.36
C GLU A 803 -47.84 -20.11 27.84
N LEU A 804 -46.83 -20.16 26.96
CA LEU A 804 -45.43 -20.47 27.33
C LEU A 804 -44.66 -19.31 27.94
N ALA A 805 -45.04 -18.06 27.67
CA ALA A 805 -44.37 -16.86 28.19
C ALA A 805 -44.72 -16.61 29.67
N THR A 806 -44.26 -17.48 30.57
CA THR A 806 -44.50 -17.38 32.03
C THR A 806 -43.36 -17.89 32.94
N GLU A 807 -43.22 -17.21 34.07
CA GLU A 807 -42.14 -17.24 35.08
C GLU A 807 -41.67 -18.62 35.61
N GLU A 808 -42.49 -19.68 35.56
CA GLU A 808 -42.12 -21.00 36.12
C GLU A 808 -41.34 -21.91 35.12
N GLY A 809 -40.99 -21.44 33.92
CA GLY A 809 -40.47 -22.27 32.83
C GLY A 809 -38.96 -22.27 32.53
N LEU A 810 -38.18 -21.33 33.08
CA LEU A 810 -36.88 -20.91 32.48
C LEU A 810 -35.68 -20.98 33.46
N LYS A 811 -35.11 -22.16 33.76
CA LYS A 811 -33.82 -22.29 34.53
C LYS A 811 -32.97 -23.54 34.19
N ASP A 812 -31.66 -23.32 34.02
CA ASP A 812 -30.51 -24.24 34.23
C ASP A 812 -30.15 -25.38 33.19
N TYR A 813 -29.44 -25.00 32.11
CA TYR A 813 -28.23 -25.66 31.52
C TYR A 813 -28.27 -26.58 30.25
N ALA A 814 -27.29 -26.27 29.39
CA ALA A 814 -26.74 -26.72 28.10
C ALA A 814 -27.27 -27.92 27.29
N ALA A 815 -27.33 -27.70 25.97
CA ALA A 815 -27.50 -28.69 24.91
C ALA A 815 -26.20 -29.47 24.60
N ALA A 816 -26.29 -30.58 23.84
CA ALA A 816 -25.18 -31.55 23.73
C ALA A 816 -25.12 -32.44 22.46
N ARG A 817 -25.73 -32.07 21.32
CA ARG A 817 -25.67 -32.83 20.04
C ARG A 817 -25.85 -31.97 18.80
N ARG A 818 -25.13 -32.27 17.72
CA ARG A 818 -25.26 -31.62 16.41
C ARG A 818 -26.63 -31.83 15.74
N THR A 819 -27.20 -30.72 15.26
CA THR A 819 -28.31 -30.69 14.28
C THR A 819 -27.75 -30.63 12.85
N LEU A 820 -28.51 -31.08 11.85
CA LEU A 820 -28.13 -30.94 10.43
C LEU A 820 -28.93 -29.84 9.68
N LYS A 821 -28.23 -28.90 9.02
CA LYS A 821 -28.79 -27.96 8.02
C LYS A 821 -29.39 -28.77 6.84
N ARG A 822 -30.29 -28.17 6.04
CA ARG A 822 -31.12 -28.90 5.04
C ARG A 822 -30.32 -29.70 4.01
N HIS A 823 -29.19 -29.18 3.54
CA HIS A 823 -28.36 -29.80 2.51
C HIS A 823 -27.63 -31.05 3.04
N GLU A 824 -27.18 -31.04 4.31
CA GLU A 824 -26.57 -32.18 5.00
C GLU A 824 -27.56 -33.37 5.12
N ALA A 825 -28.82 -33.07 5.48
CA ALA A 825 -29.87 -34.08 5.64
C ALA A 825 -30.19 -34.86 4.34
N VAL A 826 -29.90 -34.28 3.16
CA VAL A 826 -30.02 -34.98 1.87
C VAL A 826 -29.00 -36.11 1.75
N LEU A 827 -27.80 -35.97 2.31
CA LEU A 827 -26.76 -37.01 2.32
C LEU A 827 -27.26 -38.27 3.06
N LEU A 828 -28.03 -38.09 4.14
CA LEU A 828 -28.66 -39.19 4.89
C LEU A 828 -29.78 -39.87 4.08
N THR A 829 -30.59 -39.12 3.35
CA THR A 829 -31.84 -39.61 2.73
C THR A 829 -31.71 -40.16 1.30
N GLY A 830 -30.58 -39.95 0.62
CA GLY A 830 -30.28 -40.49 -0.73
C GLY A 830 -30.11 -42.01 -0.84
#